data_AF-H0TPS8-F1
#
_entry.id   AF-H0TPS8-F1
#
_cell.length_a   1.000
_cell.length_b   1.000
_cell.length_c   1.000
_cell.angle_alpha   90.00
_cell.angle_beta   90.00
_cell.angle_gamma   90.00
#
_symmetry.space_group_name_H-M   'P 1'
#
loop_
_entity.id
_entity.type
_entity.pdbx_description
1 polymer ?
#
loop_
_entity_poly.entity_id
_entity_poly.type
_entity_poly.pdbx_seq_one_letter_code
_entity_poly.pdbx_strand_id
1 'polypeptide(L)'
;MKVKFLTAIWGARYIDEFARVSLPSYLSSHNLPWVAEANELEVVILTSAEGRVHFEQQPIMARLKALCPVRYILIDDLIAGGAYGVTLTAAYARGIMDSGSEQTNTCFVFMNSDFVLADGSLRTLVNKVAEGHPCVKTPSLRAVAETALPSLLKALSPDGFELTLAPRDLVRIVLNNLHLTVTAKTITQSLITCTSHTQIYWQVDDDTLLCRHHLIFMMAVKPEVPLTPLNSYSDYGFMPELVPSRKFALLGDSDEFFVAELQSSSSERNLVRGGQASVGAIAAELSNWTTAEHRRFAEVDVVFHAADPGPELDRARARAEQFMTELKSKMTREPIDHVDHPYWLAGVQYWASLKFVQSGREVVLPPELRRRDTVGGWRRRIVPLYSELIGWMRRRTRSIPDVPIWHYQWLDSRLLLDWIADIKQRSPRVLLVASASSPLASSLPKHLPIDVHGNARVPDAGVDEERSAVADARYDAVLVHVSSDGIAGISEKLQAAESRLAPGGVLAIFLEHQPGDLDGGDLAHALPQFVEQVMPPNWMAYQYDGRFAGGRVKFLLRQWERNLARYVWPLSLRRLPVNLLAVVSWAAIAVLTSANNVRMRKWLRTGAFPSHCSSMLMTRERWGSGRLTVDAGQIRPAPADGAIPERAPANRLSGTG
;
A
#
# COMPACT_ATOMS: atom_id res chain seq x y z
N MET A 1 -9.51 37.98 5.90
CA MET A 1 -9.95 37.38 4.61
C MET A 1 -11.20 36.55 4.86
N LYS A 2 -12.01 36.24 3.84
CA LYS A 2 -13.09 35.26 3.98
C LYS A 2 -12.54 33.84 3.83
N VAL A 3 -12.80 32.98 4.81
CA VAL A 3 -12.34 31.59 4.84
C VAL A 3 -13.55 30.67 4.97
N LYS A 4 -13.75 29.78 3.99
CA LYS A 4 -14.73 28.70 4.07
C LYS A 4 -14.01 27.37 4.25
N PHE A 5 -14.29 26.73 5.37
CA PHE A 5 -13.75 25.43 5.70
C PHE A 5 -14.73 24.35 5.21
N LEU A 6 -14.41 23.75 4.07
CA LEU A 6 -15.23 22.73 3.42
C LEU A 6 -14.83 21.35 3.96
N THR A 7 -15.77 20.67 4.63
CA THR A 7 -15.54 19.29 5.08
C THR A 7 -16.60 18.34 4.55
N ALA A 8 -16.18 17.38 3.73
CA ALA A 8 -17.08 16.41 3.10
C ALA A 8 -17.08 15.11 3.89
N ILE A 9 -18.18 14.84 4.61
CA ILE A 9 -18.29 13.72 5.55
C ILE A 9 -19.69 13.13 5.45
N TRP A 10 -19.80 11.84 5.16
CA TRP A 10 -21.08 11.13 5.11
C TRP A 10 -20.96 9.72 5.67
N GLY A 11 -22.01 9.26 6.35
CA GLY A 11 -22.06 7.97 7.05
C GLY A 11 -21.70 8.10 8.54
N ALA A 12 -22.51 7.46 9.40
CA ALA A 12 -22.44 7.61 10.85
C ALA A 12 -21.03 7.36 11.41
N ARG A 13 -20.37 6.28 10.98
CA ARG A 13 -19.01 5.94 11.42
C ARG A 13 -18.01 7.09 11.22
N TYR A 14 -18.00 7.70 10.03
CA TYR A 14 -17.05 8.77 9.71
C TYR A 14 -17.36 10.05 10.49
N ILE A 15 -18.64 10.31 10.76
CA ILE A 15 -19.04 11.45 11.60
C ILE A 15 -18.62 11.22 13.05
N ASP A 16 -18.78 9.99 13.57
CA ASP A 16 -18.34 9.64 14.93
C ASP A 16 -16.82 9.73 15.07
N GLU A 17 -16.05 9.19 14.12
CA GLU A 17 -14.59 9.30 14.12
C GLU A 17 -14.14 10.77 14.03
N PHE A 18 -14.78 11.55 13.15
CA PHE A 18 -14.53 12.99 13.03
C PHE A 18 -14.80 13.74 14.33
N ALA A 19 -15.97 13.54 14.93
CA ALA A 19 -16.37 14.20 16.17
C ALA A 19 -15.47 13.80 17.35
N ARG A 20 -14.95 12.57 17.34
CA ARG A 20 -14.15 12.01 18.43
C ARG A 20 -12.68 12.44 18.42
N VAL A 21 -12.07 12.67 17.25
CA VAL A 21 -10.61 12.92 17.16
C VAL A 21 -10.24 14.05 16.20
N SER A 22 -10.79 14.09 14.99
CA SER A 22 -10.44 15.12 14.02
C SER A 22 -10.92 16.51 14.44
N LEU A 23 -12.20 16.68 14.73
CA LEU A 23 -12.75 17.97 15.16
C LEU A 23 -12.09 18.50 16.44
N PRO A 24 -11.82 17.68 17.48
CA PRO A 24 -11.01 18.12 18.62
C PRO A 24 -9.64 18.71 18.23
N SER A 25 -8.96 18.13 17.24
CA SER A 25 -7.68 18.68 16.77
C SER A 25 -7.84 20.00 16.02
N TYR A 26 -8.99 20.21 15.39
CA TYR A 26 -9.29 21.46 14.69
C TYR A 26 -9.64 22.57 15.68
N LEU A 27 -10.16 22.20 16.86
CA LEU A 27 -10.52 23.11 17.95
C LEU A 27 -9.36 23.47 18.88
N SER A 28 -8.14 22.97 18.63
CA SER A 28 -6.96 23.42 19.38
C SER A 28 -6.73 24.93 19.19
N SER A 29 -6.15 25.60 20.19
CA SER A 29 -6.08 27.07 20.25
C SER A 29 -5.46 27.73 19.02
N HIS A 30 -4.49 27.08 18.35
CA HIS A 30 -3.81 27.65 17.20
C HIS A 30 -4.38 27.18 15.84
N ASN A 31 -5.53 26.49 15.85
CA ASN A 31 -6.22 26.04 14.64
C ASN A 31 -7.49 26.87 14.37
N LEU A 32 -8.69 26.29 14.31
CA LEU A 32 -9.92 27.03 13.98
C LEU A 32 -10.17 28.24 14.89
N PRO A 33 -9.94 28.17 16.22
CA PRO A 33 -10.05 29.33 17.08
C PRO A 33 -9.23 30.53 16.60
N TRP A 34 -7.96 30.31 16.27
CA TRP A 34 -7.09 31.35 15.72
C TRP A 34 -7.60 31.85 14.36
N VAL A 35 -8.06 30.95 13.48
CA VAL A 35 -8.60 31.36 12.17
C VAL A 35 -9.84 32.23 12.32
N ALA A 36 -10.75 31.89 13.23
CA ALA A 36 -11.98 32.64 13.51
C ALA A 36 -11.69 34.03 14.11
N GLU A 37 -10.66 34.14 14.94
CA GLU A 37 -10.22 35.42 15.51
C GLU A 37 -9.63 36.34 14.42
N ALA A 38 -8.83 35.78 13.50
CA ALA A 38 -8.12 36.55 12.49
C ALA A 38 -8.91 36.77 11.17
N ASN A 39 -10.00 36.03 10.93
CA ASN A 39 -10.69 35.98 9.64
C ASN A 39 -12.21 35.80 9.77
N GLU A 40 -12.95 36.11 8.69
CA GLU A 40 -14.36 35.73 8.57
C GLU A 40 -14.43 34.23 8.23
N LEU A 41 -14.53 33.40 9.27
CA LEU A 41 -14.61 31.94 9.16
C LEU A 41 -16.06 31.45 9.06
N GLU A 42 -16.32 30.57 8.10
CA GLU A 42 -17.53 29.72 8.05
C GLU A 42 -17.10 28.25 7.87
N VAL A 43 -17.68 27.35 8.64
CA VAL A 43 -17.52 25.90 8.43
C VAL A 43 -18.72 25.36 7.66
N VAL A 44 -18.45 24.74 6.51
CA VAL A 44 -19.46 24.16 5.63
C VAL A 44 -19.27 22.65 5.58
N ILE A 45 -20.24 21.92 6.13
CA ILE A 45 -20.26 20.46 6.19
C ILE A 45 -21.07 19.94 5.00
N LEU A 46 -20.42 19.18 4.12
CA LEU A 46 -21.04 18.54 2.97
C LEU A 46 -21.38 17.10 3.35
N THR A 47 -22.66 16.81 3.55
CA THR A 47 -23.13 15.55 4.15
C THR A 47 -24.48 15.09 3.59
N SER A 48 -24.93 13.90 3.97
CA SER A 48 -26.29 13.43 3.66
C SER A 48 -27.32 14.05 4.60
N ALA A 49 -28.60 13.97 4.24
CA ALA A 49 -29.68 14.42 5.14
C ALA A 49 -29.65 13.68 6.50
N GLU A 50 -29.38 12.37 6.48
CA GLU A 50 -29.16 11.56 7.69
C GLU A 50 -27.91 12.01 8.45
N GLY A 51 -26.81 12.27 7.74
CA GLY A 51 -25.57 12.73 8.34
C GLY A 51 -25.73 14.07 9.07
N ARG A 52 -26.53 15.00 8.53
CA ARG A 52 -26.87 16.24 9.24
C ARG A 52 -27.55 15.97 10.58
N VAL A 53 -28.54 15.07 10.61
CA VAL A 53 -29.23 14.71 11.87
C VAL A 53 -28.23 14.13 12.87
N HIS A 54 -27.32 13.27 12.39
CA HIS A 54 -26.28 12.68 13.22
C HIS A 54 -25.28 13.71 13.77
N PHE A 55 -24.84 14.67 12.95
CA PHE A 55 -23.99 15.78 13.41
C PHE A 55 -24.67 16.62 14.50
N GLU A 56 -25.95 16.94 14.36
CA GLU A 56 -26.68 17.73 15.34
C GLU A 56 -26.81 17.03 16.71
N GLN A 57 -26.59 15.71 16.77
CA GLN A 57 -26.56 14.94 18.00
C GLN A 57 -25.18 14.92 18.67
N GLN A 58 -24.12 15.35 17.97
CA GLN A 58 -22.75 15.33 18.49
C GLN A 58 -22.51 16.55 19.41
N PRO A 59 -22.15 16.35 20.70
CA PRO A 59 -22.00 17.46 21.65
C PRO A 59 -20.93 18.50 21.23
N ILE A 60 -19.87 18.04 20.57
CA ILE A 60 -18.77 18.89 20.09
C ILE A 60 -19.21 19.93 19.04
N MET A 61 -20.33 19.69 18.34
CA MET A 61 -20.86 20.66 17.38
C MET A 61 -21.33 21.95 18.04
N ALA A 62 -21.75 21.92 19.31
CA ALA A 62 -22.07 23.12 20.05
C ALA A 62 -20.84 24.01 20.28
N ARG A 63 -19.66 23.40 20.52
CA ARG A 63 -18.39 24.13 20.64
C ARG A 63 -18.02 24.79 19.31
N LEU A 64 -18.13 24.05 18.21
CA LEU A 64 -17.85 24.60 16.88
C LEU A 64 -18.79 25.76 16.51
N LYS A 65 -20.10 25.63 16.80
CA LYS A 65 -21.10 26.68 16.55
C LYS A 65 -20.91 27.92 17.42
N ALA A 66 -20.35 27.77 18.61
CA ALA A 66 -19.98 28.90 19.46
C ALA A 66 -18.80 29.69 18.89
N LEU A 67 -17.96 29.05 18.07
CA LEU A 67 -16.79 29.66 17.46
C LEU A 67 -17.11 30.39 16.16
N CYS A 68 -17.88 29.76 15.26
CA CYS A 68 -18.18 30.31 13.95
C CYS A 68 -19.51 29.77 13.39
N PRO A 69 -20.09 30.42 12.35
CA PRO A 69 -21.20 29.85 11.60
C PRO A 69 -20.88 28.45 11.06
N VAL A 70 -21.80 27.52 11.30
CA VAL A 70 -21.76 26.15 10.75
C VAL A 70 -22.96 25.97 9.84
N ARG A 71 -22.71 25.58 8.59
CA ARG A 71 -23.76 25.32 7.59
C ARG A 71 -23.61 23.93 7.00
N TYR A 72 -24.74 23.35 6.58
CA TYR A 72 -24.79 22.06 5.90
C TYR A 72 -25.18 22.23 4.44
N ILE A 73 -24.44 21.56 3.54
CA ILE A 73 -24.83 21.36 2.14
C ILE A 73 -25.14 19.88 1.96
N LEU A 74 -26.35 19.57 1.50
CA LEU A 74 -26.78 18.20 1.27
C LEU A 74 -26.21 17.67 -0.05
N ILE A 75 -25.65 16.46 -0.01
CA ILE A 75 -24.99 15.80 -1.14
C ILE A 75 -25.53 14.39 -1.42
N ASP A 76 -26.76 14.09 -0.96
CA ASP A 76 -27.41 12.78 -1.16
C ASP A 76 -27.44 12.35 -2.64
N ASP A 77 -27.65 13.30 -3.55
CA ASP A 77 -27.63 13.09 -5.00
C ASP A 77 -26.22 12.76 -5.53
N LEU A 78 -25.15 13.14 -4.83
CA LEU A 78 -23.77 12.85 -5.19
C LEU A 78 -23.26 11.51 -4.63
N ILE A 79 -23.83 11.02 -3.52
CA ILE A 79 -23.32 9.82 -2.84
C ILE A 79 -23.63 8.54 -3.64
N ALA A 80 -22.60 7.93 -4.24
CA ALA A 80 -22.68 6.62 -4.89
C ALA A 80 -21.72 5.63 -4.21
N GLY A 81 -22.24 4.49 -3.75
CA GLY A 81 -21.46 3.50 -3.01
C GLY A 81 -20.29 2.95 -3.83
N GLY A 82 -19.05 3.17 -3.39
CA GLY A 82 -17.84 2.68 -4.06
C GLY A 82 -17.16 3.67 -5.00
N ALA A 83 -17.76 4.83 -5.30
CA ALA A 83 -17.15 5.89 -6.11
C ALA A 83 -16.73 7.11 -5.26
N TYR A 84 -15.95 6.85 -4.21
CA TYR A 84 -15.55 7.83 -3.20
C TYR A 84 -14.90 9.08 -3.81
N GLY A 85 -13.88 8.94 -4.65
CA GLY A 85 -13.14 10.08 -5.21
C GLY A 85 -14.00 11.02 -6.07
N VAL A 86 -14.97 10.47 -6.82
CA VAL A 86 -15.91 11.28 -7.62
C VAL A 86 -16.88 12.04 -6.71
N THR A 87 -17.44 11.34 -5.72
CA THR A 87 -18.35 11.93 -4.73
C THR A 87 -17.66 13.06 -3.97
N LEU A 88 -16.43 12.84 -3.50
CA LEU A 88 -15.64 13.81 -2.76
C LEU A 88 -15.34 15.06 -3.61
N THR A 89 -14.88 14.86 -4.85
CA THR A 89 -14.59 15.96 -5.78
C THR A 89 -15.84 16.78 -6.09
N ALA A 90 -16.96 16.12 -6.40
CA ALA A 90 -18.23 16.77 -6.69
C ALA A 90 -18.78 17.54 -5.47
N ALA A 91 -18.63 16.99 -4.26
CA ALA A 91 -19.01 17.68 -3.04
C ALA A 91 -18.20 18.98 -2.89
N TYR A 92 -16.87 18.93 -2.93
CA TYR A 92 -16.06 20.14 -2.82
C TYR A 92 -16.38 21.18 -3.90
N ALA A 93 -16.60 20.74 -5.13
CA ALA A 93 -17.04 21.60 -6.21
C ALA A 93 -18.35 22.33 -5.86
N ARG A 94 -19.34 21.61 -5.33
CA ARG A 94 -20.60 22.19 -4.86
C ARG A 94 -20.38 23.22 -3.75
N GLY A 95 -19.51 22.93 -2.79
CA GLY A 95 -19.16 23.87 -1.71
C GLY A 95 -18.52 25.17 -2.22
N ILE A 96 -17.69 25.08 -3.27
CA ILE A 96 -17.12 26.26 -3.94
C ILE A 96 -18.23 27.02 -4.69
N MET A 97 -18.98 26.34 -5.56
CA MET A 97 -20.03 26.93 -6.41
C MET A 97 -21.15 27.60 -5.62
N ASP A 98 -21.48 27.09 -4.44
CA ASP A 98 -22.43 27.68 -3.50
C ASP A 98 -22.06 29.10 -3.05
N SER A 99 -20.79 29.50 -3.21
CA SER A 99 -20.34 30.88 -2.96
C SER A 99 -20.69 31.86 -4.10
N GLY A 100 -21.26 31.39 -5.21
CA GLY A 100 -21.71 32.23 -6.33
C GLY A 100 -20.57 33.10 -6.90
N SER A 101 -20.78 34.41 -6.95
CA SER A 101 -19.77 35.37 -7.41
C SER A 101 -18.61 35.58 -6.43
N GLU A 102 -18.75 35.18 -5.16
CA GLU A 102 -17.72 35.38 -4.12
C GLU A 102 -16.62 34.30 -4.13
N GLN A 103 -16.65 33.37 -5.09
CA GLN A 103 -15.64 32.31 -5.21
C GLN A 103 -14.22 32.87 -5.24
N THR A 104 -13.96 33.93 -5.99
CA THR A 104 -12.61 34.49 -6.15
C THR A 104 -12.18 35.38 -4.97
N ASN A 105 -13.12 35.75 -4.09
CA ASN A 105 -12.86 36.51 -2.86
C ASN A 105 -12.75 35.60 -1.62
N THR A 106 -12.99 34.29 -1.78
CA THR A 106 -13.03 33.32 -0.68
C THR A 106 -11.85 32.37 -0.75
N CYS A 107 -11.18 32.17 0.38
CA CYS A 107 -10.24 31.06 0.56
C CYS A 107 -11.03 29.82 1.01
N PHE A 108 -10.93 28.73 0.25
CA PHE A 108 -11.51 27.44 0.58
C PHE A 108 -10.43 26.55 1.19
N VAL A 109 -10.66 26.08 2.41
CA VAL A 109 -9.84 25.06 3.08
C VAL A 109 -10.57 23.73 3.00
N PHE A 110 -9.90 22.67 2.55
CA PHE A 110 -10.52 21.37 2.28
C PHE A 110 -10.11 20.36 3.35
N MET A 111 -11.08 19.64 3.92
CA MET A 111 -10.82 18.65 4.97
C MET A 111 -11.65 17.38 4.81
N ASN A 112 -10.98 16.26 5.00
CA ASN A 112 -11.64 14.96 5.14
C ASN A 112 -11.97 14.67 6.61
N SER A 113 -12.82 13.68 6.85
CA SER A 113 -13.25 13.26 8.19
C SER A 113 -12.15 12.65 9.05
N ASP A 114 -11.08 12.18 8.41
CA ASP A 114 -10.01 11.38 8.97
C ASP A 114 -8.68 12.14 9.12
N PHE A 115 -8.71 13.45 8.87
CA PHE A 115 -7.56 14.32 9.07
C PHE A 115 -7.47 14.73 10.54
N VAL A 116 -6.30 14.52 11.15
CA VAL A 116 -5.98 14.98 12.51
C VAL A 116 -4.84 15.97 12.38
N LEU A 117 -5.04 17.19 12.84
CA LEU A 117 -4.08 18.28 12.67
C LEU A 117 -3.16 18.39 13.87
N ALA A 118 -1.90 18.72 13.62
CA ALA A 118 -1.06 19.30 14.64
C ALA A 118 -1.58 20.69 15.04
N ASP A 119 -1.32 21.10 16.28
CA ASP A 119 -1.67 22.43 16.74
C ASP A 119 -0.88 23.49 15.95
N GLY A 120 -1.59 24.47 15.40
CA GLY A 120 -1.00 25.55 14.59
C GLY A 120 -0.99 25.31 13.08
N SER A 121 -1.33 24.09 12.60
CA SER A 121 -1.36 23.78 11.16
C SER A 121 -2.28 24.73 10.37
N LEU A 122 -3.50 25.01 10.86
CA LEU A 122 -4.41 25.91 10.13
C LEU A 122 -3.94 27.36 10.12
N ARG A 123 -3.29 27.81 11.20
CA ARG A 123 -2.67 29.14 11.25
C ARG A 123 -1.61 29.29 10.17
N THR A 124 -0.68 28.33 10.06
CA THR A 124 0.36 28.35 9.01
C THR A 124 -0.27 28.36 7.62
N LEU A 125 -1.26 27.48 7.39
CA LEU A 125 -1.96 27.36 6.11
C LEU A 125 -2.61 28.68 5.67
N VAL A 126 -3.38 29.31 6.57
CA VAL A 126 -4.10 30.56 6.26
C VAL A 126 -3.13 31.73 6.07
N ASN A 127 -2.04 31.78 6.86
CA ASN A 127 -0.99 32.79 6.67
C ASN A 127 -0.36 32.71 5.28
N LYS A 128 -0.09 31.51 4.76
CA LYS A 128 0.45 31.36 3.40
C LYS A 128 -0.50 31.91 2.33
N VAL A 129 -1.80 31.72 2.49
CA VAL A 129 -2.78 32.31 1.56
C VAL A 129 -2.79 33.83 1.68
N ALA A 130 -2.72 34.37 2.91
CA ALA A 130 -2.64 35.81 3.16
C ALA A 130 -1.35 36.45 2.61
N GLU A 131 -0.24 35.71 2.59
CA GLU A 131 1.04 36.07 1.95
C GLU A 131 0.97 36.11 0.40
N GLY A 132 -0.17 35.72 -0.18
CA GLY A 132 -0.39 35.77 -1.64
C GLY A 132 -0.12 34.46 -2.36
N HIS A 133 -0.11 33.32 -1.66
CA HIS A 133 -0.11 31.99 -2.28
C HIS A 133 -1.55 31.51 -2.51
N PRO A 134 -2.13 31.63 -3.72
CA PRO A 134 -3.53 31.29 -3.98
C PRO A 134 -3.84 29.80 -3.88
N CYS A 135 -2.83 28.93 -3.88
CA CYS A 135 -2.96 27.51 -3.63
C CYS A 135 -1.90 27.08 -2.61
N VAL A 136 -2.31 26.36 -1.57
CA VAL A 136 -1.38 25.75 -0.62
C VAL A 136 -1.59 24.24 -0.64
N LYS A 137 -0.51 23.54 -0.99
CA LYS A 137 -0.42 22.09 -1.05
C LYS A 137 0.26 21.61 0.22
N THR A 138 -0.35 20.66 0.90
CA THR A 138 0.22 20.09 2.12
C THR A 138 0.21 18.57 2.04
N PRO A 139 1.34 17.91 2.26
CA PRO A 139 1.38 16.47 2.32
C PRO A 139 0.70 15.97 3.61
N SER A 140 -0.01 14.84 3.51
CA SER A 140 -0.48 14.07 4.67
C SER A 140 0.41 12.84 4.85
N LEU A 141 0.45 12.32 6.09
CA LEU A 141 1.04 11.02 6.36
C LEU A 141 -0.02 10.08 6.93
N ARG A 142 -0.18 8.92 6.28
CA ARG A 142 -1.22 7.96 6.63
C ARG A 142 -0.81 7.09 7.82
N ALA A 143 -1.73 6.94 8.77
CA ALA A 143 -1.60 6.04 9.91
C ALA A 143 -2.76 5.03 9.96
N VAL A 144 -2.51 3.87 10.58
CA VAL A 144 -3.54 2.89 10.90
C VAL A 144 -4.39 3.44 12.05
N ALA A 145 -5.66 3.75 11.75
CA ALA A 145 -6.59 4.33 12.71
C ALA A 145 -6.73 3.44 13.96
N GLU A 146 -6.84 2.13 13.78
CA GLU A 146 -7.07 1.17 14.86
C GLU A 146 -5.97 1.19 15.94
N THR A 147 -4.71 1.43 15.54
CA THR A 147 -3.56 1.46 16.47
C THR A 147 -3.15 2.87 16.89
N ALA A 148 -3.43 3.88 16.07
CA ALA A 148 -3.14 5.29 16.39
C ALA A 148 -4.17 5.91 17.37
N LEU A 149 -5.45 5.57 17.23
CA LEU A 149 -6.55 6.15 18.02
C LEU A 149 -6.32 6.06 19.54
N PRO A 150 -5.87 4.94 20.14
CA PRO A 150 -5.62 4.87 21.59
C PRO A 150 -4.64 5.94 22.10
N SER A 151 -3.61 6.28 21.32
CA SER A 151 -2.64 7.32 21.68
C SER A 151 -3.23 8.73 21.54
N LEU A 152 -4.00 8.97 20.48
CA LEU A 152 -4.68 10.26 20.25
C LEU A 152 -5.72 10.54 21.33
N LEU A 153 -6.50 9.53 21.73
CA LEU A 153 -7.54 9.69 22.76
C LEU A 153 -6.97 9.96 24.16
N LYS A 154 -5.75 9.48 24.44
CA LYS A 154 -5.05 9.81 25.69
C LYS A 154 -4.60 11.26 25.75
N ALA A 155 -4.43 11.91 24.59
CA ALA A 155 -4.04 13.29 24.46
C ALA A 155 -5.22 14.26 24.38
N LEU A 156 -6.47 13.76 24.39
CA LEU A 156 -7.65 14.61 24.51
C LEU A 156 -7.67 15.33 25.85
N SER A 157 -8.17 16.57 25.83
CA SER A 157 -8.48 17.32 27.03
C SER A 157 -9.43 16.53 27.96
N PRO A 158 -9.45 16.82 29.28
CA PRO A 158 -10.36 16.14 30.20
C PRO A 158 -11.85 16.26 29.85
N ASP A 159 -12.26 17.34 29.15
CA ASP A 159 -13.63 17.51 28.66
C ASP A 159 -13.88 16.84 27.30
N GLY A 160 -12.84 16.27 26.67
CA GLY A 160 -12.91 15.50 25.44
C GLY A 160 -13.11 16.33 24.16
N PHE A 161 -13.02 17.66 24.24
CA PHE A 161 -13.35 18.55 23.13
C PHE A 161 -12.15 19.16 22.40
N GLU A 162 -10.95 19.04 22.95
CA GLU A 162 -9.73 19.57 22.36
C GLU A 162 -8.63 18.50 22.30
N LEU A 163 -7.93 18.43 21.16
CA LEU A 163 -6.75 17.59 20.98
C LEU A 163 -5.57 18.50 20.60
N THR A 164 -4.71 18.80 21.57
CA THR A 164 -3.57 19.71 21.38
C THR A 164 -2.28 18.90 21.37
N LEU A 165 -1.75 18.67 20.16
CA LEU A 165 -0.48 17.99 19.96
C LEU A 165 0.46 18.87 19.15
N ALA A 166 1.70 19.02 19.62
CA ALA A 166 2.74 19.64 18.81
C ALA A 166 3.01 18.80 17.56
N PRO A 167 3.51 19.38 16.45
CA PRO A 167 3.73 18.64 15.22
C PRO A 167 4.59 17.39 15.39
N ARG A 168 5.72 17.48 16.11
CA ARG A 168 6.62 16.34 16.36
C ARG A 168 5.97 15.21 17.16
N ASP A 169 5.11 15.53 18.12
CA ASP A 169 4.39 14.54 18.91
C ASP A 169 3.37 13.78 18.05
N LEU A 170 2.66 14.50 17.16
CA LEU A 170 1.72 13.86 16.24
C LEU A 170 2.47 13.04 15.18
N VAL A 171 3.60 13.52 14.65
CA VAL A 171 4.47 12.73 13.76
C VAL A 171 4.95 11.46 14.46
N ARG A 172 5.38 11.54 15.73
CA ARG A 172 5.78 10.36 16.51
C ARG A 172 4.67 9.31 16.58
N ILE A 173 3.44 9.73 16.86
CA ILE A 173 2.28 8.82 16.88
C ILE A 173 2.09 8.17 15.51
N VAL A 174 2.20 8.94 14.42
CA VAL A 174 2.01 8.43 13.05
C VAL A 174 3.14 7.47 12.64
N LEU A 175 4.42 7.81 12.89
CA LEU A 175 5.56 6.93 12.55
C LEU A 175 5.48 5.58 13.27
N ASN A 176 4.96 5.57 14.51
CA ASN A 176 4.73 4.33 15.27
C ASN A 176 3.52 3.52 14.75
N ASN A 177 2.70 4.09 13.87
CA ASN A 177 1.46 3.52 13.39
C ASN A 177 1.30 3.68 11.87
N LEU A 178 2.39 3.63 11.10
CA LEU A 178 2.36 3.88 9.66
C LEU A 178 1.37 2.96 8.95
N HIS A 179 0.55 3.53 8.10
CA HIS A 179 -0.35 2.75 7.26
C HIS A 179 0.46 1.93 6.25
N LEU A 180 -0.01 0.71 5.96
CA LEU A 180 0.72 -0.23 5.11
C LEU A 180 1.11 0.33 3.74
N THR A 181 0.27 1.18 3.15
CA THR A 181 0.58 1.82 1.87
C THR A 181 1.80 2.73 1.94
N VAL A 182 2.08 3.35 3.09
CA VAL A 182 3.30 4.18 3.30
C VAL A 182 4.52 3.28 3.30
N THR A 183 4.50 2.20 4.08
CA THR A 183 5.58 1.20 4.11
C THR A 183 5.83 0.63 2.72
N ALA A 184 4.77 0.28 1.99
CA ALA A 184 4.84 -0.23 0.62
C ALA A 184 5.36 0.79 -0.41
N LYS A 185 5.30 2.09 -0.12
CA LYS A 185 5.84 3.17 -0.95
C LYS A 185 7.24 3.60 -0.49
N THR A 186 7.76 3.01 0.59
CA THR A 186 9.10 3.30 1.12
C THR A 186 10.13 2.47 0.38
N ILE A 187 11.02 3.12 -0.38
CA ILE A 187 11.93 2.42 -1.29
C ILE A 187 13.18 1.87 -0.62
N THR A 188 13.45 2.28 0.62
CA THR A 188 14.56 1.77 1.44
C THR A 188 14.27 0.39 2.04
N GLN A 189 13.08 -0.17 1.82
CA GLN A 189 12.75 -1.57 2.09
C GLN A 189 12.40 -2.32 0.80
N SER A 190 12.45 -3.65 0.84
CA SER A 190 12.29 -4.54 -0.32
C SER A 190 11.20 -5.60 -0.16
N LEU A 191 10.47 -5.61 0.95
CA LEU A 191 9.52 -6.68 1.26
C LEU A 191 8.18 -6.52 0.55
N ILE A 192 7.70 -5.29 0.43
CA ILE A 192 6.40 -4.95 -0.15
C ILE A 192 6.52 -3.72 -1.05
N THR A 193 5.63 -3.63 -2.02
CA THR A 193 5.51 -2.46 -2.90
C THR A 193 4.04 -2.11 -3.07
N CYS A 194 3.75 -0.87 -3.44
CA CYS A 194 2.42 -0.48 -3.91
C CYS A 194 2.32 -0.70 -5.43
N THR A 195 1.11 -0.85 -5.97
CA THR A 195 0.82 -0.73 -7.41
C THR A 195 0.44 0.68 -7.82
N SER A 196 0.42 1.62 -6.87
CA SER A 196 0.19 3.04 -7.12
C SER A 196 1.15 3.88 -6.31
N HIS A 197 2.04 4.63 -6.96
CA HIS A 197 3.14 5.36 -6.32
C HIS A 197 2.88 6.87 -6.27
N THR A 198 1.69 7.24 -5.80
CA THR A 198 1.32 8.65 -5.58
C THR A 198 2.28 9.40 -4.65
N GLN A 199 2.96 8.67 -3.77
CA GLN A 199 4.08 9.13 -2.94
C GLN A 199 5.21 8.10 -2.99
N ILE A 200 6.45 8.56 -2.80
CA ILE A 200 7.65 7.72 -2.71
C ILE A 200 8.42 8.17 -1.47
N TYR A 201 8.73 7.24 -0.58
CA TYR A 201 9.35 7.54 0.71
C TYR A 201 10.74 6.93 0.86
N TRP A 202 11.54 7.55 1.71
CA TRP A 202 12.83 7.08 2.20
C TRP A 202 12.82 7.16 3.72
N GLN A 203 12.93 6.01 4.39
CA GLN A 203 13.22 5.99 5.82
C GLN A 203 14.64 6.51 6.04
N VAL A 204 14.79 7.60 6.80
CA VAL A 204 16.10 8.21 7.10
C VAL A 204 16.67 7.60 8.37
N ASP A 205 15.88 7.61 9.44
CA ASP A 205 16.14 7.02 10.76
C ASP A 205 14.80 6.72 11.46
N ASP A 206 14.78 6.37 12.74
CA ASP A 206 13.54 6.01 13.47
C ASP A 206 12.56 7.20 13.63
N ASP A 207 13.05 8.43 13.45
CA ASP A 207 12.33 9.66 13.75
C ASP A 207 12.00 10.47 12.50
N THR A 208 12.58 10.12 11.35
CA THR A 208 12.56 10.94 10.13
C THR A 208 12.21 10.12 8.90
N LEU A 209 11.22 10.61 8.14
CA LEU A 209 10.80 10.09 6.85
C LEU A 209 10.89 11.20 5.79
N LEU A 210 11.69 10.97 4.75
CA LEU A 210 11.77 11.83 3.58
C LEU A 210 10.79 11.33 2.52
N CYS A 211 10.13 12.22 1.79
CA CYS A 211 9.15 11.87 0.77
C CYS A 211 9.19 12.79 -0.45
N ARG A 212 8.84 12.24 -1.62
CA ARG A 212 8.48 12.97 -2.84
C ARG A 212 7.06 12.59 -3.27
N HIS A 213 6.20 13.59 -3.45
CA HIS A 213 4.80 13.37 -3.78
C HIS A 213 4.51 13.68 -5.25
N HIS A 214 3.96 12.70 -5.97
CA HIS A 214 3.33 12.94 -7.26
C HIS A 214 1.89 13.42 -7.11
N LEU A 215 1.20 13.02 -6.03
CA LEU A 215 -0.16 13.48 -5.72
C LEU A 215 -0.18 14.11 -4.32
N ILE A 216 -0.56 15.39 -4.26
CA ILE A 216 -0.71 16.16 -3.02
C ILE A 216 -2.10 16.78 -3.00
N PHE A 217 -2.81 16.56 -1.90
CA PHE A 217 -4.11 17.14 -1.65
C PHE A 217 -4.03 18.68 -1.58
N MET A 218 -4.99 19.38 -2.18
CA MET A 218 -5.08 20.85 -2.09
C MET A 218 -5.68 21.23 -0.74
N MET A 219 -4.85 21.69 0.19
CA MET A 219 -5.35 21.98 1.53
C MET A 219 -6.06 23.33 1.59
N ALA A 220 -5.57 24.31 0.83
CA ALA A 220 -6.26 25.58 0.63
C ALA A 220 -6.18 26.06 -0.82
N VAL A 221 -7.28 26.61 -1.33
CA VAL A 221 -7.34 27.28 -2.63
C VAL A 221 -8.14 28.57 -2.49
N LYS A 222 -7.57 29.69 -2.92
CA LYS A 222 -8.26 30.94 -3.21
C LYS A 222 -8.35 31.06 -4.74
N PRO A 223 -9.50 30.76 -5.36
CA PRO A 223 -9.66 30.80 -6.80
C PRO A 223 -9.33 32.19 -7.39
N GLU A 224 -8.67 32.21 -8.53
CA GLU A 224 -8.47 33.41 -9.36
C GLU A 224 -9.60 33.54 -10.39
N VAL A 225 -10.22 32.42 -10.74
CA VAL A 225 -11.39 32.33 -11.64
C VAL A 225 -12.48 31.47 -11.00
N PRO A 226 -13.77 31.69 -11.33
CA PRO A 226 -14.86 30.82 -10.86
C PRO A 226 -14.70 29.38 -11.36
N LEU A 227 -15.14 28.41 -10.54
CA LEU A 227 -15.14 27.01 -10.90
C LEU A 227 -16.09 26.73 -12.08
N THR A 228 -15.60 26.02 -13.09
CA THR A 228 -16.39 25.49 -14.21
C THR A 228 -16.81 24.04 -13.92
N PRO A 229 -17.70 23.42 -14.73
CA PRO A 229 -18.06 22.01 -14.54
C PRO A 229 -16.83 21.10 -14.50
N LEU A 230 -16.87 20.06 -13.67
CA LEU A 230 -15.71 19.25 -13.35
C LEU A 230 -15.18 18.50 -14.56
N ASN A 231 -13.87 18.62 -14.76
CA ASN A 231 -13.16 17.92 -15.81
C ASN A 231 -12.08 16.94 -15.32
N SER A 232 -11.89 16.87 -14.00
CA SER A 232 -10.90 16.00 -13.34
C SER A 232 -11.26 15.78 -11.88
N TYR A 233 -10.49 14.92 -11.19
CA TYR A 233 -10.51 14.87 -9.73
C TYR A 233 -9.96 16.18 -9.15
N SER A 234 -10.39 16.52 -7.94
CA SER A 234 -9.96 17.76 -7.29
C SER A 234 -8.44 17.88 -7.25
N ASP A 235 -7.74 16.82 -6.86
CA ASP A 235 -6.28 16.77 -6.66
C ASP A 235 -5.48 16.80 -7.96
N TYR A 236 -6.16 16.62 -9.10
CA TYR A 236 -5.61 16.72 -10.45
C TYR A 236 -5.91 18.10 -11.06
N GLY A 237 -7.17 18.54 -11.00
CA GLY A 237 -7.68 19.66 -11.79
C GLY A 237 -7.92 20.97 -11.04
N PHE A 238 -8.16 20.97 -9.73
CA PHE A 238 -8.56 22.23 -9.05
C PHE A 238 -7.48 23.29 -9.12
N MET A 239 -6.20 22.92 -8.99
CA MET A 239 -5.13 23.91 -9.08
C MET A 239 -5.05 24.54 -10.48
N PRO A 240 -4.87 23.79 -11.59
CA PRO A 240 -4.78 24.41 -12.90
C PRO A 240 -6.08 25.12 -13.35
N GLU A 241 -7.25 24.67 -12.88
CA GLU A 241 -8.55 25.27 -13.25
C GLU A 241 -8.90 26.52 -12.42
N LEU A 242 -8.65 26.50 -11.11
CA LEU A 242 -9.00 27.63 -10.22
C LEU A 242 -7.87 28.64 -10.09
N VAL A 243 -6.62 28.24 -10.33
CA VAL A 243 -5.42 29.06 -10.17
C VAL A 243 -4.60 29.01 -11.48
N PRO A 244 -5.10 29.60 -12.58
CA PRO A 244 -4.41 29.63 -13.87
C PRO A 244 -3.02 30.26 -13.81
N SER A 245 -2.71 31.09 -12.80
CA SER A 245 -1.34 31.59 -12.57
C SER A 245 -0.33 30.49 -12.19
N ARG A 246 -0.82 29.33 -11.75
CA ARG A 246 -0.05 28.17 -11.25
C ARG A 246 0.89 28.52 -10.08
N LYS A 247 0.57 29.59 -9.35
CA LYS A 247 1.25 29.94 -8.10
C LYS A 247 0.75 29.05 -6.97
N PHE A 248 1.66 28.40 -6.28
CA PHE A 248 1.35 27.63 -5.08
C PHE A 248 2.46 27.74 -4.04
N ALA A 249 2.13 27.43 -2.79
CA ALA A 249 3.08 27.08 -1.75
C ALA A 249 2.95 25.58 -1.43
N LEU A 250 4.08 24.92 -1.19
CA LEU A 250 4.11 23.54 -0.69
C LEU A 250 4.75 23.59 0.70
N LEU A 251 3.99 23.18 1.73
CA LEU A 251 4.50 23.08 3.10
C LEU A 251 5.20 21.73 3.25
N GLY A 252 6.53 21.75 3.12
CA GLY A 252 7.36 20.54 3.01
C GLY A 252 7.90 20.02 4.33
N ASP A 253 7.80 20.78 5.42
CA ASP A 253 8.31 20.40 6.74
C ASP A 253 7.17 20.19 7.73
N SER A 254 7.17 19.05 8.43
CA SER A 254 6.14 18.75 9.42
C SER A 254 6.06 19.74 10.58
N ASP A 255 7.15 20.44 10.93
CA ASP A 255 7.12 21.49 11.96
C ASP A 255 6.30 22.73 11.51
N GLU A 256 6.20 22.98 10.20
CA GLU A 256 5.39 24.08 9.66
C GLU A 256 3.91 23.71 9.59
N PHE A 257 3.63 22.51 9.09
CA PHE A 257 2.29 21.98 8.93
C PHE A 257 2.32 20.45 8.96
N PHE A 258 1.51 19.85 9.81
CA PHE A 258 1.31 18.41 9.79
C PHE A 258 -0.15 18.03 9.92
N VAL A 259 -0.53 17.02 9.14
CA VAL A 259 -1.81 16.33 9.19
C VAL A 259 -1.58 14.82 9.12
N ALA A 260 -2.11 14.11 10.10
CA ALA A 260 -2.23 12.66 10.07
C ALA A 260 -3.52 12.28 9.33
N GLU A 261 -3.43 11.33 8.41
CA GLU A 261 -4.59 10.77 7.70
C GLU A 261 -4.88 9.37 8.25
N LEU A 262 -5.93 9.26 9.08
CA LEU A 262 -6.29 8.01 9.73
C LEU A 262 -7.05 7.09 8.78
N GLN A 263 -6.45 5.97 8.39
CA GLN A 263 -7.08 4.98 7.52
C GLN A 263 -7.24 3.66 8.27
N SER A 264 -8.33 2.93 7.99
CA SER A 264 -8.42 1.55 8.44
C SER A 264 -7.26 0.74 7.85
N SER A 265 -6.69 -0.19 8.61
CA SER A 265 -5.70 -1.17 8.11
C SER A 265 -6.13 -1.94 6.84
N SER A 266 -7.43 -1.96 6.54
CA SER A 266 -8.00 -2.61 5.35
C SER A 266 -8.07 -1.70 4.11
N SER A 267 -8.00 -0.37 4.30
CA SER A 267 -8.07 0.62 3.22
C SER A 267 -6.95 0.40 2.20
N GLU A 268 -7.29 0.39 0.91
CA GLU A 268 -6.34 0.26 -0.20
C GLU A 268 -5.39 -0.95 -0.13
N ARG A 269 -5.70 -1.94 0.71
CA ARG A 269 -4.88 -3.15 0.87
C ARG A 269 -4.71 -3.91 -0.45
N ASN A 270 -5.69 -3.79 -1.35
CA ASN A 270 -5.66 -4.32 -2.71
C ASN A 270 -4.64 -3.63 -3.65
N LEU A 271 -3.98 -2.55 -3.22
CA LEU A 271 -2.89 -1.90 -3.96
C LEU A 271 -1.51 -2.41 -3.54
N VAL A 272 -1.39 -3.06 -2.39
CA VAL A 272 -0.11 -3.53 -1.88
C VAL A 272 0.22 -4.90 -2.49
N ARG A 273 1.49 -5.12 -2.83
CA ARG A 273 2.05 -6.35 -3.39
C ARG A 273 3.30 -6.70 -2.62
N GLY A 274 3.74 -7.95 -2.70
CA GLY A 274 5.05 -8.30 -2.18
C GLY A 274 6.20 -7.80 -3.07
N GLY A 275 7.39 -7.86 -2.49
CA GLY A 275 8.69 -7.48 -3.03
C GLY A 275 8.82 -6.01 -3.41
N GLN A 276 9.90 -5.68 -4.12
CA GLN A 276 10.22 -4.32 -4.54
C GLN A 276 9.83 -4.09 -6.01
N ALA A 277 9.18 -2.96 -6.30
CA ALA A 277 9.00 -2.52 -7.68
C ALA A 277 10.32 -1.98 -8.25
N SER A 278 10.62 -2.32 -9.50
CA SER A 278 11.75 -1.70 -10.21
C SER A 278 11.43 -0.25 -10.56
N VAL A 279 12.47 0.59 -10.67
CA VAL A 279 12.31 1.99 -11.10
C VAL A 279 11.53 2.10 -12.42
N GLY A 280 11.77 1.17 -13.36
CA GLY A 280 11.03 1.11 -14.62
C GLY A 280 9.54 0.78 -14.46
N ALA A 281 9.17 -0.10 -13.52
CA ALA A 281 7.77 -0.40 -13.23
C ALA A 281 7.05 0.80 -12.61
N ILE A 282 7.72 1.51 -11.68
CA ILE A 282 7.19 2.74 -11.07
C ILE A 282 7.05 3.82 -12.14
N ALA A 283 8.06 4.02 -12.99
CA ALA A 283 8.00 4.99 -14.07
C ALA A 283 6.86 4.72 -15.05
N ALA A 284 6.64 3.45 -15.43
CA ALA A 284 5.54 3.06 -16.30
C ALA A 284 4.17 3.31 -15.64
N GLU A 285 4.04 3.05 -14.35
CA GLU A 285 2.82 3.35 -13.58
C GLU A 285 2.53 4.85 -13.55
N LEU A 286 3.50 5.67 -13.11
CA LEU A 286 3.37 7.13 -13.03
C LEU A 286 3.10 7.78 -14.39
N SER A 287 3.65 7.22 -15.47
CA SER A 287 3.42 7.72 -16.83
C SER A 287 1.96 7.60 -17.27
N ASN A 288 1.17 6.71 -16.64
CA ASN A 288 -0.22 6.47 -17.00
C ASN A 288 -1.23 7.41 -16.33
N TRP A 289 -0.79 8.28 -15.42
CA TRP A 289 -1.72 9.18 -14.72
C TRP A 289 -1.15 10.52 -14.25
N THR A 290 0.18 10.71 -14.22
CA THR A 290 0.75 11.96 -13.70
C THR A 290 0.52 13.13 -14.66
N THR A 291 -0.01 14.24 -14.11
CA THR A 291 -0.14 15.52 -14.81
C THR A 291 1.15 16.34 -14.72
N ALA A 292 1.20 17.50 -15.38
CA ALA A 292 2.35 18.39 -15.29
C ALA A 292 2.59 18.87 -13.85
N GLU A 293 1.51 19.22 -13.15
CA GLU A 293 1.51 19.64 -11.74
C GLU A 293 2.03 18.52 -10.84
N HIS A 294 1.56 17.29 -11.03
CA HIS A 294 2.03 16.12 -10.28
C HIS A 294 3.55 15.92 -10.38
N ARG A 295 4.09 16.04 -11.60
CA ARG A 295 5.53 15.90 -11.84
C ARG A 295 6.33 17.04 -11.21
N ARG A 296 5.77 18.26 -11.19
CA ARG A 296 6.39 19.43 -10.55
C ARG A 296 6.40 19.29 -9.02
N PHE A 297 5.34 18.75 -8.41
CA PHE A 297 5.29 18.54 -6.96
C PHE A 297 6.33 17.51 -6.49
N ALA A 298 6.59 16.49 -7.30
CA ALA A 298 7.58 15.45 -6.97
C ALA A 298 9.02 15.98 -6.91
N GLU A 299 9.26 17.23 -7.36
CA GLU A 299 10.56 17.89 -7.30
C GLU A 299 10.85 18.56 -5.96
N VAL A 300 9.90 18.56 -5.02
CA VAL A 300 10.07 19.15 -3.69
C VAL A 300 10.24 18.06 -2.63
N ASP A 301 11.24 18.23 -1.76
CA ASP A 301 11.41 17.39 -0.57
C ASP A 301 10.28 17.67 0.42
N VAL A 302 9.70 16.58 0.95
CA VAL A 302 8.83 16.61 2.12
C VAL A 302 9.51 15.84 3.24
N VAL A 303 9.65 16.44 4.42
CA VAL A 303 10.28 15.85 5.59
C VAL A 303 9.26 15.76 6.72
N PHE A 304 8.96 14.54 7.14
CA PHE A 304 8.22 14.27 8.37
C PHE A 304 9.21 13.86 9.44
N HIS A 305 9.24 14.59 10.56
CA HIS A 305 10.17 14.30 11.64
C HIS A 305 9.56 14.48 13.03
N ALA A 306 9.92 13.57 13.94
CA ALA A 306 9.52 13.55 15.35
C ALA A 306 10.61 14.07 16.30
N ALA A 307 11.77 14.43 15.76
CA ALA A 307 12.94 14.99 16.44
C ALA A 307 13.73 15.83 15.42
N ASP A 308 14.72 16.62 15.87
CA ASP A 308 15.56 17.38 14.95
C ASP A 308 16.24 16.43 13.94
N PRO A 309 16.07 16.64 12.62
CA PRO A 309 16.65 15.74 11.63
C PRO A 309 18.18 15.67 11.72
N GLY A 310 18.71 14.45 11.76
CA GLY A 310 20.14 14.21 11.81
C GLY A 310 20.85 14.39 10.45
N PRO A 311 22.21 14.29 10.41
CA PRO A 311 23.00 14.42 9.19
C PRO A 311 22.73 13.32 8.13
N GLU A 312 22.03 12.24 8.49
CA GLU A 312 21.62 11.20 7.52
C GLU A 312 20.56 11.72 6.53
N LEU A 313 19.83 12.79 6.86
CA LEU A 313 18.84 13.40 5.96
C LEU A 313 19.48 13.86 4.64
N ASP A 314 20.66 14.46 4.68
CA ASP A 314 21.34 14.93 3.47
C ASP A 314 21.76 13.77 2.55
N ARG A 315 22.16 12.63 3.14
CA ARG A 315 22.43 11.42 2.38
C ARG A 315 21.16 10.83 1.78
N ALA A 316 20.05 10.86 2.52
CA ALA A 316 18.76 10.41 2.01
C ALA A 316 18.28 11.29 0.84
N ARG A 317 18.44 12.63 0.94
CA ARG A 317 18.17 13.58 -0.15
C ARG A 317 18.98 13.28 -1.41
N ALA A 318 20.29 13.04 -1.27
CA ALA A 318 21.13 12.70 -2.42
C ALA A 318 20.68 11.40 -3.11
N ARG A 319 20.30 10.37 -2.33
CA ARG A 319 19.75 9.12 -2.86
C ARG A 319 18.38 9.32 -3.51
N ALA A 320 17.53 10.15 -2.92
CA ALA A 320 16.22 10.48 -3.46
C ALA A 320 16.37 11.20 -4.81
N GLU A 321 17.27 12.18 -4.92
CA GLU A 321 17.54 12.90 -6.15
C GLU A 321 18.04 11.97 -7.26
N GLN A 322 18.98 11.08 -6.95
CA GLN A 322 19.46 10.07 -7.90
C GLN A 322 18.32 9.16 -8.39
N PHE A 323 17.51 8.65 -7.45
CA PHE A 323 16.38 7.79 -7.77
C PHE A 323 15.35 8.52 -8.65
N MET A 324 14.99 9.76 -8.29
CA MET A 324 14.03 10.58 -9.05
C MET A 324 14.56 10.95 -10.44
N THR A 325 15.87 11.17 -10.57
CA THR A 325 16.52 11.39 -11.88
C THR A 325 16.38 10.14 -12.76
N GLU A 326 16.69 8.95 -12.23
CA GLU A 326 16.52 7.69 -12.96
C GLU A 326 15.04 7.45 -13.31
N LEU A 327 14.14 7.68 -12.37
CA LEU A 327 12.70 7.53 -12.55
C LEU A 327 12.18 8.40 -13.69
N LYS A 328 12.49 9.71 -13.66
CA LYS A 328 12.11 10.67 -14.70
C LYS A 328 12.67 10.26 -16.07
N SER A 329 13.89 9.71 -16.13
CA SER A 329 14.49 9.25 -17.40
C SER A 329 13.73 8.08 -18.06
N LYS A 330 12.96 7.33 -17.26
CA LYS A 330 12.17 6.17 -17.72
C LYS A 330 10.68 6.49 -17.90
N MET A 331 10.21 7.64 -17.41
CA MET A 331 8.83 8.08 -17.59
C MET A 331 8.59 8.58 -19.02
N THR A 332 7.34 8.57 -19.48
CA THR A 332 6.95 9.26 -20.71
C THR A 332 7.31 10.74 -20.60
N ARG A 333 7.84 11.33 -21.67
CA ARG A 333 8.24 12.75 -21.65
C ARG A 333 7.05 13.67 -21.41
N GLU A 334 5.93 13.40 -22.08
CA GLU A 334 4.72 14.20 -21.97
C GLU A 334 3.87 13.73 -20.78
N PRO A 335 3.48 14.63 -19.85
CA PRO A 335 2.50 14.33 -18.82
C PRO A 335 1.10 14.15 -19.41
N ILE A 336 0.21 13.49 -18.68
CA ILE A 336 -1.20 13.39 -19.05
C ILE A 336 -1.89 14.71 -18.73
N ASP A 337 -2.80 15.13 -19.61
CA ASP A 337 -3.65 16.29 -19.35
C ASP A 337 -4.55 16.05 -18.12
N HIS A 338 -4.73 17.08 -17.28
CA HIS A 338 -5.68 16.99 -16.18
C HIS A 338 -7.12 17.03 -16.69
N VAL A 339 -7.38 17.71 -17.81
CA VAL A 339 -8.69 17.78 -18.47
C VAL A 339 -9.02 16.41 -19.05
N ASP A 340 -10.21 15.89 -18.75
CA ASP A 340 -10.65 14.59 -19.26
C ASP A 340 -9.72 13.43 -18.85
N HIS A 341 -9.07 13.57 -17.69
CA HIS A 341 -8.13 12.56 -17.22
C HIS A 341 -8.74 11.14 -17.24
N PRO A 342 -8.05 10.10 -17.77
CA PRO A 342 -8.66 8.78 -17.96
C PRO A 342 -9.26 8.18 -16.68
N TYR A 343 -8.64 8.41 -15.52
CA TYR A 343 -9.15 7.94 -14.24
C TYR A 343 -10.42 8.68 -13.81
N TRP A 344 -10.55 9.96 -14.16
CA TRP A 344 -11.75 10.74 -13.90
C TRP A 344 -12.90 10.24 -14.77
N LEU A 345 -12.67 10.06 -16.07
CA LEU A 345 -13.66 9.49 -16.99
C LEU A 345 -14.17 8.12 -16.52
N ALA A 346 -13.25 7.20 -16.20
CA ALA A 346 -13.61 5.88 -15.69
C ALA A 346 -14.36 5.96 -14.34
N GLY A 347 -13.95 6.87 -13.46
CA GLY A 347 -14.61 7.12 -12.18
C GLY A 347 -16.04 7.62 -12.35
N VAL A 348 -16.27 8.61 -13.21
CA VAL A 348 -17.61 9.17 -13.48
C VAL A 348 -18.52 8.13 -14.12
N GLN A 349 -18.01 7.33 -15.07
CA GLN A 349 -18.77 6.22 -15.66
C GLN A 349 -19.15 5.19 -14.59
N TYR A 350 -18.22 4.81 -13.72
CA TYR A 350 -18.50 3.89 -12.61
C TYR A 350 -19.52 4.48 -11.63
N TRP A 351 -19.36 5.74 -11.24
CA TRP A 351 -20.32 6.49 -10.40
C TRP A 351 -21.72 6.50 -11.01
N ALA A 352 -21.85 6.82 -12.30
CA ALA A 352 -23.13 6.84 -13.00
C ALA A 352 -23.75 5.44 -13.06
N SER A 353 -22.95 4.39 -13.30
CA SER A 353 -23.46 3.00 -13.28
C SER A 353 -24.02 2.60 -11.92
N LEU A 354 -23.40 3.05 -10.81
CA LEU A 354 -23.88 2.80 -9.47
C LEU A 354 -25.18 3.56 -9.18
N LYS A 355 -25.28 4.82 -9.59
CA LYS A 355 -26.52 5.62 -9.47
C LYS A 355 -27.68 5.04 -10.27
N PHE A 356 -27.41 4.51 -11.45
CA PHE A 356 -28.42 3.82 -12.26
C PHE A 356 -28.96 2.60 -11.52
N VAL A 357 -28.07 1.77 -10.98
CA VAL A 357 -28.44 0.57 -10.20
C VAL A 357 -29.24 0.94 -8.94
N GLN A 358 -28.87 2.01 -8.24
CA GLN A 358 -29.55 2.46 -7.02
C GLN A 358 -30.96 3.03 -7.28
N SER A 359 -31.14 3.80 -8.35
CA SER A 359 -32.37 4.55 -8.62
C SER A 359 -33.36 3.82 -9.54
N GLY A 360 -32.88 2.87 -10.37
CA GLY A 360 -33.68 2.22 -11.40
C GLY A 360 -34.16 3.17 -12.51
N ARG A 361 -33.60 4.38 -12.61
CA ARG A 361 -33.97 5.42 -13.58
C ARG A 361 -32.72 5.91 -14.33
N GLU A 362 -32.93 6.58 -15.46
CA GLU A 362 -31.86 7.27 -16.18
C GLU A 362 -31.15 8.27 -15.25
N VAL A 363 -29.82 8.22 -15.25
CA VAL A 363 -29.00 9.04 -14.35
C VAL A 363 -28.87 10.43 -14.95
N VAL A 364 -29.57 11.39 -14.36
CA VAL A 364 -29.33 12.81 -14.64
C VAL A 364 -28.04 13.20 -13.96
N LEU A 365 -26.99 13.46 -14.75
CA LEU A 365 -25.72 13.95 -14.20
C LEU A 365 -25.95 15.27 -13.47
N PRO A 366 -25.50 15.39 -12.22
CA PRO A 366 -25.62 16.63 -11.46
C PRO A 366 -24.80 17.72 -12.15
N PRO A 367 -25.09 19.02 -11.92
CA PRO A 367 -24.46 20.12 -12.65
C PRO A 367 -22.93 20.04 -12.72
N GLU A 368 -22.32 19.49 -11.67
CA GLU A 368 -20.89 19.32 -11.52
C GLU A 368 -20.29 18.29 -12.50
N LEU A 369 -21.06 17.27 -12.93
CA LEU A 369 -20.57 16.12 -13.70
C LEU A 369 -21.01 16.07 -15.17
N ARG A 370 -21.82 17.02 -15.65
CA ARG A 370 -22.38 16.97 -17.02
C ARG A 370 -21.26 16.92 -18.07
N ARG A 371 -21.13 15.78 -18.76
CA ARG A 371 -20.16 15.52 -19.85
C ARG A 371 -20.84 14.84 -21.05
N ARG A 372 -20.22 14.96 -22.24
CA ARG A 372 -20.65 14.35 -23.52
C ARG A 372 -20.35 12.85 -23.54
N ASP A 373 -21.33 12.04 -23.94
CA ASP A 373 -21.31 10.58 -23.94
C ASP A 373 -20.38 9.94 -25.00
N THR A 374 -19.74 8.81 -24.66
CA THR A 374 -19.63 7.63 -25.56
C THR A 374 -19.24 6.33 -24.83
N VAL A 375 -20.10 5.32 -25.10
CA VAL A 375 -19.89 3.86 -25.28
C VAL A 375 -19.45 2.98 -24.10
N GLY A 376 -20.25 1.90 -23.93
CA GLY A 376 -20.13 0.86 -22.92
C GLY A 376 -19.46 -0.46 -23.35
N GLY A 377 -19.38 -1.36 -22.37
CA GLY A 377 -18.72 -2.65 -22.44
C GLY A 377 -19.65 -3.84 -22.17
N TRP A 378 -19.18 -5.01 -22.57
CA TRP A 378 -19.87 -6.29 -22.53
C TRP A 378 -18.83 -7.37 -22.24
N ARG A 379 -18.73 -7.84 -20.99
CA ARG A 379 -18.16 -9.15 -20.60
C ARG A 379 -18.11 -9.30 -19.09
N ARG A 380 -18.76 -10.35 -18.57
CA ARG A 380 -18.28 -11.27 -17.51
C ARG A 380 -19.47 -12.00 -16.88
N ARG A 381 -19.50 -13.34 -16.96
CA ARG A 381 -20.08 -14.22 -15.93
C ARG A 381 -19.41 -15.60 -15.96
N ILE A 382 -19.49 -16.26 -14.80
CA ILE A 382 -19.52 -17.71 -14.51
C ILE A 382 -18.26 -18.29 -13.82
N VAL A 383 -18.33 -18.45 -12.49
CA VAL A 383 -17.48 -19.26 -11.56
C VAL A 383 -18.29 -19.42 -10.26
N PRO A 384 -18.99 -20.54 -9.90
CA PRO A 384 -18.52 -21.42 -8.79
C PRO A 384 -19.28 -22.78 -8.58
N LEU A 385 -18.66 -23.97 -8.70
CA LEU A 385 -19.22 -25.21 -8.11
C LEU A 385 -18.21 -26.38 -8.02
N TYR A 386 -16.91 -26.07 -8.11
CA TYR A 386 -15.83 -27.04 -8.40
C TYR A 386 -14.92 -27.36 -7.19
N SER A 387 -15.30 -26.90 -6.00
CA SER A 387 -14.43 -26.84 -4.82
C SER A 387 -14.30 -28.11 -4.00
N GLU A 388 -15.32 -28.97 -3.94
CA GLU A 388 -15.36 -29.99 -2.87
C GLU A 388 -14.63 -31.30 -3.18
N LEU A 389 -14.49 -31.69 -4.45
CA LEU A 389 -13.92 -33.01 -4.79
C LEU A 389 -12.36 -33.02 -4.79
N ILE A 390 -11.73 -31.86 -4.88
CA ILE A 390 -10.26 -31.69 -4.97
C ILE A 390 -9.54 -32.02 -3.65
N GLY A 391 -10.23 -31.92 -2.51
CA GLY A 391 -9.67 -32.21 -1.19
C GLY A 391 -9.20 -33.66 -1.01
N TRP A 392 -9.74 -34.59 -1.79
CA TRP A 392 -9.46 -36.01 -1.60
C TRP A 392 -8.16 -36.48 -2.27
N MET A 393 -7.84 -36.01 -3.48
CA MET A 393 -6.64 -36.47 -4.23
C MET A 393 -5.33 -35.83 -3.75
N ARG A 394 -5.38 -34.64 -3.15
CA ARG A 394 -4.19 -33.94 -2.62
C ARG A 394 -3.50 -34.65 -1.46
N ARG A 395 -4.15 -35.63 -0.84
CA ARG A 395 -3.64 -36.39 0.31
C ARG A 395 -2.60 -37.47 -0.05
N ARG A 396 -2.21 -37.62 -1.33
CA ARG A 396 -1.38 -38.77 -1.79
C ARG A 396 -0.02 -38.43 -2.42
N THR A 397 0.42 -37.17 -2.43
CA THR A 397 1.76 -36.75 -2.89
C THR A 397 2.72 -36.51 -1.71
N ARG A 398 3.98 -36.95 -1.82
CA ARG A 398 5.02 -36.81 -0.78
C ARG A 398 5.26 -35.33 -0.40
N SER A 399 5.71 -35.09 0.83
CA SER A 399 5.82 -33.77 1.46
C SER A 399 7.06 -32.97 1.04
N ILE A 400 6.95 -31.63 1.06
CA ILE A 400 8.05 -30.65 0.93
C ILE A 400 9.19 -30.96 1.92
N PRO A 401 10.48 -30.73 1.59
CA PRO A 401 11.00 -30.14 0.35
C PRO A 401 11.36 -31.14 -0.76
N ASP A 402 11.15 -32.45 -0.54
CA ASP A 402 11.56 -33.53 -1.44
C ASP A 402 10.52 -33.84 -2.54
N VAL A 403 10.08 -32.78 -3.24
CA VAL A 403 9.19 -32.92 -4.40
C VAL A 403 10.01 -33.00 -5.70
N PRO A 404 9.61 -33.79 -6.71
CA PRO A 404 10.35 -33.90 -7.97
C PRO A 404 10.27 -32.62 -8.82
N ILE A 405 11.16 -32.43 -9.80
CA ILE A 405 11.26 -31.19 -10.60
C ILE A 405 10.01 -30.85 -11.40
N TRP A 406 9.19 -31.85 -11.74
CA TRP A 406 7.90 -31.66 -12.40
C TRP A 406 6.78 -31.26 -11.43
N HIS A 407 7.01 -31.28 -10.12
CA HIS A 407 6.03 -30.87 -9.12
C HIS A 407 6.02 -29.33 -8.98
N TYR A 408 4.83 -28.74 -8.86
CA TYR A 408 4.70 -27.29 -8.78
C TYR A 408 5.35 -26.68 -7.52
N GLN A 409 5.47 -27.43 -6.41
CA GLN A 409 6.17 -26.97 -5.17
C GLN A 409 7.70 -27.08 -5.25
N TRP A 410 8.26 -27.57 -6.36
CA TRP A 410 9.72 -27.75 -6.48
C TRP A 410 10.46 -26.41 -6.34
N LEU A 411 9.91 -25.35 -6.93
CA LEU A 411 10.48 -24.02 -6.87
C LEU A 411 10.43 -23.44 -5.44
N ASP A 412 9.33 -23.65 -4.73
CA ASP A 412 9.12 -23.23 -3.33
C ASP A 412 10.14 -23.90 -2.41
N SER A 413 10.37 -25.20 -2.65
CA SER A 413 11.38 -25.99 -1.92
C SER A 413 12.81 -25.49 -2.14
N ARG A 414 13.10 -24.82 -3.27
CA ARG A 414 14.44 -24.23 -3.51
C ARG A 414 14.72 -23.03 -2.62
N LEU A 415 13.70 -22.24 -2.24
CA LEU A 415 13.89 -21.15 -1.29
C LEU A 415 14.48 -21.68 0.03
N LEU A 416 13.86 -22.74 0.57
CA LEU A 416 14.32 -23.41 1.79
C LEU A 416 15.69 -24.06 1.63
N LEU A 417 15.91 -24.81 0.54
CA LEU A 417 17.16 -25.54 0.33
C LEU A 417 18.35 -24.61 0.09
N ASP A 418 18.15 -23.49 -0.62
CA ASP A 418 19.19 -22.47 -0.81
C ASP A 418 19.50 -21.79 0.54
N TRP A 419 18.49 -21.48 1.36
CA TRP A 419 18.71 -20.97 2.72
C TRP A 419 19.45 -21.95 3.63
N ILE A 420 19.08 -23.24 3.62
CA ILE A 420 19.80 -24.28 4.38
C ILE A 420 21.26 -24.35 3.93
N ALA A 421 21.53 -24.25 2.63
CA ALA A 421 22.90 -24.26 2.11
C ALA A 421 23.71 -23.06 2.62
N ASP A 422 23.12 -21.87 2.62
CA ASP A 422 23.73 -20.63 3.15
C ASP A 422 24.02 -20.75 4.66
N ILE A 423 23.08 -21.34 5.42
CA ILE A 423 23.18 -21.56 6.86
C ILE A 423 24.23 -22.63 7.20
N LYS A 424 24.28 -23.76 6.49
CA LYS A 424 25.26 -24.84 6.74
C LYS A 424 26.71 -24.38 6.72
N GLN A 425 27.04 -23.42 5.87
CA GLN A 425 28.40 -22.88 5.79
C GLN A 425 28.86 -22.22 7.10
N ARG A 426 27.94 -21.86 7.98
CA ARG A 426 28.21 -21.18 9.26
C ARG A 426 28.25 -22.12 10.47
N SER A 427 27.99 -23.42 10.29
CA SER A 427 27.79 -24.41 11.37
C SER A 427 26.83 -24.00 12.52
N PRO A 428 25.64 -23.42 12.23
CA PRO A 428 24.77 -22.86 13.26
C PRO A 428 23.93 -23.92 13.98
N ARG A 429 23.61 -23.66 15.25
CA ARG A 429 22.45 -24.27 15.91
C ARG A 429 21.17 -23.68 15.33
N VAL A 430 20.30 -24.53 14.79
CA VAL A 430 19.08 -24.08 14.10
C VAL A 430 17.83 -24.56 14.81
N LEU A 431 16.85 -23.66 14.93
CA LEU A 431 15.51 -23.95 15.45
C LEU A 431 14.48 -23.82 14.32
N LEU A 432 13.59 -24.80 14.17
CA LEU A 432 12.37 -24.71 13.36
C LEU A 432 11.18 -24.47 14.28
N VAL A 433 10.52 -23.33 14.13
CA VAL A 433 9.22 -23.03 14.74
C VAL A 433 8.15 -23.29 13.69
N ALA A 434 7.35 -24.34 13.85
CA ALA A 434 6.35 -24.73 12.87
C ALA A 434 5.08 -25.27 13.54
N SER A 435 3.96 -25.29 12.81
CA SER A 435 2.79 -26.02 13.27
C SER A 435 3.08 -27.52 13.35
N ALA A 436 2.39 -28.24 14.25
CA ALA A 436 2.49 -29.70 14.29
C ALA A 436 2.04 -30.36 12.97
N SER A 437 1.18 -29.68 12.20
CA SER A 437 0.74 -30.08 10.86
C SER A 437 1.72 -29.74 9.75
N SER A 438 2.80 -29.01 10.05
CA SER A 438 3.78 -28.61 9.04
C SER A 438 4.49 -29.82 8.45
N PRO A 439 4.54 -29.97 7.11
CA PRO A 439 5.35 -31.00 6.49
C PRO A 439 6.85 -30.82 6.81
N LEU A 440 7.30 -29.58 7.05
CA LEU A 440 8.71 -29.26 7.29
C LEU A 440 9.21 -29.82 8.62
N ALA A 441 8.35 -29.92 9.64
CA ALA A 441 8.72 -30.49 10.94
C ALA A 441 9.30 -31.91 10.81
N SER A 442 8.79 -32.70 9.86
CA SER A 442 9.22 -34.09 9.63
C SER A 442 10.31 -34.24 8.56
N SER A 443 10.40 -33.31 7.62
CA SER A 443 11.26 -33.44 6.44
C SER A 443 12.57 -32.66 6.58
N LEU A 444 12.55 -31.48 7.20
CA LEU A 444 13.72 -30.62 7.33
C LEU A 444 14.87 -31.23 8.16
N PRO A 445 14.61 -32.00 9.25
CA PRO A 445 15.66 -32.69 10.00
C PRO A 445 16.52 -33.66 9.16
N LYS A 446 16.03 -34.12 7.99
CA LYS A 446 16.81 -34.96 7.08
C LYS A 446 17.91 -34.19 6.35
N HIS A 447 17.78 -32.86 6.27
CA HIS A 447 18.71 -32.01 5.55
C HIS A 447 19.66 -31.25 6.47
N LEU A 448 19.29 -30.99 7.72
CA LEU A 448 20.08 -30.20 8.68
C LEU A 448 19.76 -30.66 10.11
N PRO A 449 20.74 -30.79 11.02
CA PRO A 449 20.45 -30.96 12.45
C PRO A 449 19.72 -29.73 12.95
N ILE A 450 18.42 -29.86 13.18
CA ILE A 450 17.51 -28.78 13.52
C ILE A 450 16.63 -29.20 14.69
N ASP A 451 16.54 -28.35 15.70
CA ASP A 451 15.60 -28.54 16.79
C ASP A 451 14.22 -28.12 16.28
N VAL A 452 13.19 -28.94 16.50
CA VAL A 452 11.82 -28.66 16.02
C VAL A 452 10.93 -28.34 17.20
N HIS A 453 10.31 -27.15 17.16
CA HIS A 453 9.33 -26.72 18.15
C HIS A 453 7.94 -26.65 17.50
N GLY A 454 7.06 -27.57 17.89
CA GLY A 454 5.67 -27.62 17.42
C GLY A 454 4.78 -26.64 18.20
N ASN A 455 3.84 -25.98 17.50
CA ASN A 455 2.83 -24.99 18.01
C ASN A 455 1.92 -25.42 19.19
N ALA A 456 2.29 -26.32 20.09
CA ALA A 456 1.65 -26.34 21.40
C ALA A 456 2.07 -25.05 22.08
N ARG A 457 1.16 -24.06 22.14
CA ARG A 457 1.24 -22.77 22.85
C ARG A 457 2.55 -22.62 23.62
N VAL A 458 3.38 -21.63 23.27
CA VAL A 458 4.52 -21.23 24.11
C VAL A 458 4.00 -21.25 25.55
N PRO A 459 4.44 -22.20 26.39
CA PRO A 459 3.77 -22.41 27.65
C PRO A 459 3.91 -21.12 28.45
N ASP A 460 2.78 -20.54 28.88
CA ASP A 460 2.78 -19.53 29.94
C ASP A 460 3.49 -20.16 31.14
N ALA A 461 4.76 -19.80 31.33
CA ALA A 461 5.64 -19.92 32.50
C ALA A 461 5.51 -21.12 33.49
N GLY A 462 4.87 -22.25 33.16
CA GLY A 462 4.41 -23.17 34.22
C GLY A 462 4.28 -24.67 33.93
N VAL A 463 4.88 -25.26 32.90
CA VAL A 463 4.77 -26.73 32.70
C VAL A 463 6.08 -27.39 32.21
N ASP A 464 6.48 -28.44 32.95
CA ASP A 464 7.50 -29.49 32.75
C ASP A 464 8.99 -29.09 32.66
N GLU A 465 9.78 -29.51 33.66
CA GLU A 465 11.24 -29.31 33.79
C GLU A 465 12.05 -29.87 32.61
N GLU A 466 11.60 -30.94 31.95
CA GLU A 466 12.26 -31.47 30.73
C GLU A 466 12.14 -30.54 29.51
N ARG A 467 11.18 -29.61 29.51
CA ARG A 467 11.05 -28.56 28.48
C ARG A 467 11.87 -27.31 28.79
N SER A 468 12.41 -27.17 30.01
CA SER A 468 13.18 -26.00 30.44
C SER A 468 14.54 -25.88 29.75
N ALA A 469 15.20 -27.00 29.45
CA ALA A 469 16.53 -26.97 28.80
C ALA A 469 16.51 -26.42 27.37
N VAL A 470 15.38 -26.59 26.65
CA VAL A 470 15.18 -26.01 25.31
C VAL A 470 14.76 -24.53 25.41
N ALA A 471 14.19 -24.10 26.54
CA ALA A 471 13.71 -22.74 26.75
C ALA A 471 14.82 -21.69 26.79
N ASP A 472 15.98 -22.03 27.37
CA ASP A 472 17.11 -21.09 27.54
C ASP A 472 18.15 -21.15 26.40
N ALA A 473 18.02 -22.11 25.49
CA ALA A 473 18.95 -22.26 24.38
C ALA A 473 18.86 -21.09 23.40
N ARG A 474 20.02 -20.52 23.06
CA ARG A 474 20.18 -19.52 22.00
C ARG A 474 20.55 -20.20 20.69
N TYR A 475 19.94 -19.74 19.60
CA TYR A 475 20.10 -20.30 18.26
C TYR A 475 20.73 -19.27 17.32
N ASP A 476 21.68 -19.72 16.50
CA ASP A 476 22.33 -18.89 15.48
C ASP A 476 21.39 -18.63 14.29
N ALA A 477 20.44 -19.54 14.05
CA ALA A 477 19.37 -19.34 13.07
C ALA A 477 18.04 -19.90 13.56
N VAL A 478 16.96 -19.17 13.32
CA VAL A 478 15.59 -19.62 13.60
C VAL A 478 14.77 -19.54 12.31
N LEU A 479 14.16 -20.65 11.90
CA LEU A 479 13.22 -20.70 10.79
C LEU A 479 11.79 -20.81 11.32
N VAL A 480 10.94 -19.84 10.99
CA VAL A 480 9.51 -19.86 11.32
C VAL A 480 8.74 -20.26 10.06
N HIS A 481 8.13 -21.44 10.08
CA HIS A 481 7.24 -21.87 9.00
C HIS A 481 5.80 -21.50 9.32
N VAL A 482 5.20 -20.79 8.38
CA VAL A 482 3.83 -20.32 8.49
C VAL A 482 3.07 -20.75 7.25
N SER A 483 2.13 -21.68 7.46
CA SER A 483 1.10 -22.02 6.49
C SER A 483 -0.03 -20.99 6.52
N SER A 484 -0.87 -20.96 5.49
CA SER A 484 -1.96 -19.98 5.33
C SER A 484 -2.95 -19.93 6.50
N ASP A 485 -3.20 -21.06 7.15
CA ASP A 485 -4.03 -21.20 8.36
C ASP A 485 -3.33 -20.73 9.64
N GLY A 486 -1.99 -20.73 9.65
CA GLY A 486 -1.17 -20.38 10.80
C GLY A 486 -0.79 -18.91 10.88
N ILE A 487 -1.33 -18.06 9.99
CA ILE A 487 -0.95 -16.65 9.92
C ILE A 487 -1.53 -15.84 11.09
N ALA A 488 -2.74 -16.16 11.53
CA ALA A 488 -3.27 -15.61 12.77
C ALA A 488 -2.32 -15.96 13.94
N GLY A 489 -1.84 -14.94 14.66
CA GLY A 489 -0.87 -15.10 15.75
C GLY A 489 0.58 -15.25 15.29
N ILE A 490 0.92 -14.92 14.03
CA ILE A 490 2.31 -14.94 13.57
C ILE A 490 3.20 -13.99 14.39
N SER A 491 2.69 -12.82 14.78
CA SER A 491 3.45 -11.84 15.58
C SER A 491 3.96 -12.44 16.90
N GLU A 492 3.13 -13.19 17.62
CA GLU A 492 3.53 -13.89 18.85
C GLU A 492 4.62 -14.94 18.59
N LYS A 493 4.49 -15.72 17.50
CA LYS A 493 5.51 -16.71 17.10
C LYS A 493 6.83 -16.04 16.74
N LEU A 494 6.78 -14.89 16.08
CA LEU A 494 7.96 -14.12 15.71
C LEU A 494 8.66 -13.52 16.93
N GLN A 495 7.90 -12.99 17.88
CA GLN A 495 8.44 -12.49 19.14
C GLN A 495 9.08 -13.62 19.97
N ALA A 496 8.43 -14.79 20.02
CA ALA A 496 9.00 -15.98 20.66
C ALA A 496 10.29 -16.45 19.95
N ALA A 497 10.29 -16.51 18.62
CA ALA A 497 11.46 -16.87 17.82
C ALA A 497 12.63 -15.89 18.02
N GLU A 498 12.34 -14.58 18.08
CA GLU A 498 13.32 -13.54 18.35
C GLU A 498 13.95 -13.69 19.75
N SER A 499 13.15 -14.02 20.77
CA SER A 499 13.65 -14.25 22.12
C SER A 499 14.65 -15.41 22.22
N ARG A 500 14.64 -16.34 21.26
CA ARG A 500 15.53 -17.51 21.17
C ARG A 500 16.76 -17.26 20.29
N LEU A 501 16.81 -16.14 19.57
CA LEU A 501 17.91 -15.83 18.67
C LEU A 501 19.15 -15.41 19.47
N ALA A 502 20.32 -15.93 19.10
CA ALA A 502 21.60 -15.46 19.60
C ALA A 502 21.89 -14.03 19.09
N PRO A 503 22.72 -13.22 19.77
CA PRO A 503 23.17 -11.94 19.24
C PRO A 503 23.80 -12.11 17.85
N GLY A 504 23.27 -11.41 16.84
CA GLY A 504 23.71 -11.55 15.45
C GLY A 504 23.15 -12.76 14.69
N GLY A 505 22.27 -13.55 15.30
CA GLY A 505 21.59 -14.67 14.64
C GLY A 505 20.64 -14.22 13.54
N VAL A 506 20.28 -15.16 12.67
CA VAL A 506 19.39 -14.92 11.51
C VAL A 506 18.00 -15.47 11.78
N LEU A 507 16.98 -14.61 11.70
CA LEU A 507 15.58 -15.03 11.70
C LEU A 507 15.09 -15.17 10.27
N ALA A 508 14.62 -16.37 9.91
CA ALA A 508 14.04 -16.68 8.62
C ALA A 508 12.55 -17.02 8.78
N ILE A 509 11.72 -16.54 7.86
CA ILE A 509 10.28 -16.76 7.87
C ILE A 509 9.91 -17.33 6.51
N PHE A 510 9.44 -18.58 6.51
CA PHE A 510 8.94 -19.24 5.30
C PHE A 510 7.41 -19.24 5.32
N LEU A 511 6.82 -18.42 4.47
CA LEU A 511 5.39 -18.37 4.23
C LEU A 511 5.04 -19.26 3.05
N GLU A 512 4.22 -20.28 3.30
CA GLU A 512 3.70 -21.15 2.25
C GLU A 512 2.19 -20.92 2.09
N HIS A 513 1.76 -20.57 0.87
CA HIS A 513 0.34 -20.56 0.56
C HIS A 513 -0.13 -21.96 0.15
N GLN A 514 -0.74 -22.68 1.09
CA GLN A 514 -1.39 -23.95 0.80
C GLN A 514 -2.80 -23.68 0.26
N PRO A 515 -3.11 -24.04 -0.99
CA PRO A 515 -4.46 -23.86 -1.49
C PRO A 515 -5.32 -24.98 -0.91
N GLY A 516 -5.99 -24.70 0.19
CA GLY A 516 -7.05 -25.52 0.78
C GLY A 516 -8.43 -24.87 0.65
N ASP A 517 -8.49 -23.53 0.66
CA ASP A 517 -9.73 -22.79 0.77
C ASP A 517 -10.14 -22.14 -0.54
N LEU A 518 -11.43 -21.89 -0.66
CA LEU A 518 -12.23 -21.59 -1.85
C LEU A 518 -11.78 -20.42 -2.73
N ASP A 519 -10.76 -19.67 -2.35
CA ASP A 519 -10.26 -18.58 -3.15
C ASP A 519 -9.10 -19.06 -4.01
N GLY A 520 -9.07 -18.62 -5.27
CA GLY A 520 -7.89 -18.71 -6.13
C GLY A 520 -6.74 -17.82 -5.62
N GLY A 521 -6.56 -17.79 -4.30
CA GLY A 521 -5.65 -16.98 -3.54
C GLY A 521 -4.23 -17.14 -4.04
N ASP A 522 -3.60 -15.99 -4.13
CA ASP A 522 -2.24 -15.82 -4.57
C ASP A 522 -1.55 -15.16 -3.38
N LEU A 523 -0.42 -15.71 -2.93
CA LEU A 523 0.33 -15.14 -1.80
C LEU A 523 0.68 -13.68 -2.08
N ALA A 524 0.78 -13.27 -3.34
CA ALA A 524 0.95 -11.86 -3.70
C ALA A 524 -0.16 -10.93 -3.23
N HIS A 525 -1.39 -11.46 -3.15
CA HIS A 525 -2.56 -10.74 -2.67
C HIS A 525 -2.79 -10.95 -1.17
N ALA A 526 -2.39 -12.12 -0.64
CA ALA A 526 -2.53 -12.45 0.77
C ALA A 526 -1.42 -11.83 1.65
N LEU A 527 -0.17 -11.78 1.19
CA LEU A 527 0.97 -11.25 1.93
C LEU A 527 0.74 -9.82 2.46
N PRO A 528 0.19 -8.87 1.68
CA PRO A 528 -0.17 -7.56 2.21
C PRO A 528 -1.14 -7.59 3.40
N GLN A 529 -2.00 -8.61 3.50
CA GLN A 529 -2.97 -8.71 4.59
C GLN A 529 -2.33 -9.04 5.94
N PHE A 530 -1.10 -9.55 5.91
CA PHE A 530 -0.44 -10.10 7.08
C PHE A 530 0.91 -9.47 7.35
N VAL A 531 1.40 -8.63 6.45
CA VAL A 531 2.70 -8.00 6.58
C VAL A 531 2.83 -7.16 7.85
N GLU A 532 1.76 -6.52 8.34
CA GLU A 532 1.77 -5.85 9.65
C GLU A 532 2.04 -6.82 10.81
N GLN A 533 1.60 -8.07 10.68
CA GLN A 533 1.85 -9.13 11.67
C GLN A 533 3.23 -9.76 11.50
N VAL A 534 3.76 -9.76 10.26
CA VAL A 534 5.06 -10.34 9.89
C VAL A 534 6.22 -9.33 10.12
N MET A 535 5.91 -8.04 10.06
CA MET A 535 6.81 -6.91 10.28
C MET A 535 6.19 -5.96 11.32
N PRO A 536 6.31 -6.26 12.62
CA PRO A 536 5.85 -5.33 13.64
C PRO A 536 6.62 -3.99 13.53
N PRO A 537 6.01 -2.85 13.90
CA PRO A 537 6.58 -1.50 13.67
C PRO A 537 7.98 -1.30 14.26
N ASN A 538 8.26 -1.92 15.41
CA ASN A 538 9.57 -1.88 16.06
C ASN A 538 10.67 -2.61 15.27
N TRP A 539 10.31 -3.30 14.18
CA TRP A 539 11.25 -3.95 13.30
C TRP A 539 11.58 -3.14 12.03
N MET A 540 11.14 -1.88 11.91
CA MET A 540 11.53 -1.03 10.77
C MET A 540 13.05 -0.76 10.71
N ALA A 541 13.78 -0.90 11.83
CA ALA A 541 15.24 -0.75 11.90
C ALA A 541 16.05 -1.95 11.37
N TYR A 542 15.41 -3.02 10.86
CA TYR A 542 16.10 -4.20 10.33
C TYR A 542 16.15 -4.19 8.81
N GLN A 543 17.20 -4.81 8.26
CA GLN A 543 17.27 -5.09 6.84
C GLN A 543 16.60 -6.44 6.56
N TYR A 544 15.72 -6.46 5.56
CA TYR A 544 15.02 -7.67 5.11
C TYR A 544 15.51 -8.08 3.73
N ASP A 545 15.78 -9.38 3.56
CA ASP A 545 15.95 -10.01 2.24
C ASP A 545 14.76 -10.93 1.99
N GLY A 546 13.93 -10.55 1.02
CA GLY A 546 12.75 -11.30 0.61
C GLY A 546 13.01 -12.06 -0.70
N ARG A 547 12.84 -13.39 -0.67
CA ARG A 547 12.90 -14.24 -1.86
C ARG A 547 11.54 -14.88 -2.12
N PHE A 548 11.10 -14.83 -3.38
CA PHE A 548 9.72 -15.19 -3.74
C PHE A 548 9.70 -16.27 -4.83
N ALA A 549 8.93 -17.33 -4.62
CA ALA A 549 8.68 -18.34 -5.63
C ALA A 549 7.29 -18.18 -6.23
N GLY A 550 7.17 -18.38 -7.55
CA GLY A 550 5.90 -18.13 -8.22
C GLY A 550 5.97 -18.01 -9.74
N GLY A 551 5.05 -17.23 -10.31
CA GLY A 551 4.99 -16.79 -11.71
C GLY A 551 3.69 -17.17 -12.40
N ARG A 552 3.22 -16.32 -13.33
CA ARG A 552 2.00 -16.58 -14.13
C ARG A 552 2.05 -17.88 -14.92
N VAL A 553 3.19 -18.24 -15.49
CA VAL A 553 3.34 -19.52 -16.21
C VAL A 553 3.24 -20.70 -15.24
N LYS A 554 3.89 -20.62 -14.07
CA LYS A 554 3.74 -21.63 -13.00
C LYS A 554 2.28 -21.75 -12.57
N PHE A 555 1.60 -20.62 -12.37
CA PHE A 555 0.18 -20.58 -12.04
C PHE A 555 -0.68 -21.22 -13.14
N LEU A 556 -0.48 -20.86 -14.40
CA LEU A 556 -1.22 -21.42 -15.54
C LEU A 556 -0.94 -22.90 -15.75
N LEU A 557 0.32 -23.34 -15.70
CA LEU A 557 0.69 -24.76 -15.80
C LEU A 557 0.08 -25.56 -14.67
N ARG A 558 0.07 -25.01 -13.45
CA ARG A 558 -0.65 -25.58 -12.32
C ARG A 558 -2.16 -25.60 -12.56
N GLN A 559 -2.76 -24.55 -13.13
CA GLN A 559 -4.18 -24.53 -13.49
C GLN A 559 -4.49 -25.55 -14.58
N TRP A 560 -3.60 -25.74 -15.56
CA TRP A 560 -3.74 -26.72 -16.62
C TRP A 560 -3.55 -28.14 -16.10
N GLU A 561 -2.58 -28.39 -15.22
CA GLU A 561 -2.41 -29.66 -14.49
C GLU A 561 -3.70 -29.98 -13.74
N ARG A 562 -4.22 -28.99 -13.01
CA ARG A 562 -5.52 -29.06 -12.32
C ARG A 562 -6.70 -29.26 -13.29
N ASN A 563 -6.67 -28.70 -14.50
CA ASN A 563 -7.72 -28.86 -15.51
C ASN A 563 -7.65 -30.22 -16.18
N LEU A 564 -6.46 -30.72 -16.48
CA LEU A 564 -6.25 -32.03 -17.07
C LEU A 564 -6.64 -33.15 -16.11
N ALA A 565 -6.37 -32.95 -14.82
CA ALA A 565 -6.87 -33.82 -13.76
C ALA A 565 -8.40 -34.04 -13.84
N ARG A 566 -9.15 -33.05 -14.34
CA ARG A 566 -10.62 -33.08 -14.48
C ARG A 566 -11.10 -34.04 -15.56
N TYR A 567 -10.26 -34.34 -16.55
CA TYR A 567 -10.66 -35.18 -17.68
C TYR A 567 -10.47 -36.66 -17.41
N VAL A 568 -9.64 -37.04 -16.43
CA VAL A 568 -9.29 -38.44 -16.13
C VAL A 568 -10.40 -39.19 -15.38
N TRP A 569 -11.50 -38.51 -14.97
CA TRP A 569 -12.60 -39.13 -14.23
C TRP A 569 -13.98 -38.50 -14.57
N PRO A 570 -15.09 -39.28 -14.65
CA PRO A 570 -15.17 -40.74 -14.52
C PRO A 570 -14.80 -41.48 -15.81
N LEU A 571 -14.29 -42.70 -15.65
CA LEU A 571 -14.02 -43.64 -16.74
C LEU A 571 -15.33 -44.20 -17.27
N SER A 572 -15.92 -43.53 -18.26
CA SER A 572 -16.81 -44.21 -19.20
C SER A 572 -16.00 -44.66 -20.41
N LEU A 573 -16.31 -45.82 -20.99
CA LEU A 573 -15.67 -46.30 -22.23
C LEU A 573 -15.75 -45.28 -23.37
N ARG A 574 -16.78 -44.42 -23.37
CA ARG A 574 -16.95 -43.31 -24.34
C ARG A 574 -15.96 -42.16 -24.14
N ARG A 575 -15.31 -42.05 -22.98
CA ARG A 575 -14.30 -41.02 -22.67
C ARG A 575 -12.86 -41.53 -22.72
N LEU A 576 -12.63 -42.80 -23.08
CA LEU A 576 -11.27 -43.36 -23.18
C LEU A 576 -10.31 -42.51 -24.05
N PRO A 577 -10.73 -41.96 -25.21
CA PRO A 577 -9.88 -41.07 -26.01
C PRO A 577 -9.52 -39.77 -25.29
N VAL A 578 -10.48 -39.19 -24.54
CA VAL A 578 -10.28 -37.97 -23.74
C VAL A 578 -9.33 -38.25 -22.57
N ASN A 579 -9.42 -39.44 -21.97
CA ASN A 579 -8.55 -39.85 -20.87
C ASN A 579 -7.11 -40.09 -21.35
N LEU A 580 -6.94 -40.77 -22.49
CA LEU A 580 -5.62 -40.94 -23.12
C LEU A 580 -5.02 -39.58 -23.47
N LEU A 581 -5.82 -38.66 -24.05
CA LEU A 581 -5.38 -37.30 -24.34
C LEU A 581 -5.00 -36.54 -23.06
N ALA A 582 -5.76 -36.69 -21.98
CA ALA A 582 -5.46 -36.07 -20.69
C ALA A 582 -4.15 -36.61 -20.09
N VAL A 583 -3.91 -37.92 -20.13
CA VAL A 583 -2.67 -38.55 -19.63
C VAL A 583 -1.46 -38.08 -20.44
N VAL A 584 -1.55 -38.05 -21.77
CA VAL A 584 -0.49 -37.50 -22.63
C VAL A 584 -0.25 -36.02 -22.35
N SER A 585 -1.33 -35.26 -22.17
CA SER A 585 -1.25 -33.83 -21.84
C SER A 585 -0.62 -33.61 -20.46
N TRP A 586 -0.80 -34.51 -19.48
CA TRP A 586 -0.14 -34.45 -18.17
C TRP A 586 1.38 -34.58 -18.29
N ALA A 587 1.88 -35.50 -19.11
CA ALA A 587 3.31 -35.62 -19.38
C ALA A 587 3.86 -34.34 -20.03
N ALA A 588 3.12 -33.75 -20.96
CA ALA A 588 3.49 -32.46 -21.56
C ALA A 588 3.53 -31.33 -20.50
N ILE A 589 2.54 -31.24 -19.61
CA ILE A 589 2.54 -30.26 -18.53
C ILE A 589 3.70 -30.49 -17.55
N ALA A 590 4.02 -31.74 -17.22
CA ALA A 590 5.15 -32.05 -16.34
C ALA A 590 6.49 -31.58 -16.95
N VAL A 591 6.68 -31.76 -18.26
CA VAL A 591 7.86 -31.25 -19.00
C VAL A 591 7.86 -29.73 -19.00
N LEU A 592 6.74 -29.09 -19.33
CA LEU A 592 6.62 -27.62 -19.32
C LEU A 592 6.85 -27.04 -17.91
N THR A 593 6.38 -27.73 -16.87
CA THR A 593 6.58 -27.34 -15.47
C THR A 593 8.04 -27.47 -15.09
N SER A 594 8.72 -28.55 -15.49
CA SER A 594 10.15 -28.73 -15.28
C SER A 594 10.97 -27.63 -15.98
N ALA A 595 10.67 -27.33 -17.25
CA ALA A 595 11.32 -26.27 -18.01
C ALA A 595 11.08 -24.88 -17.38
N ASN A 596 9.83 -24.59 -16.99
CA ASN A 596 9.51 -23.36 -16.29
C ASN A 596 10.23 -23.26 -14.93
N ASN A 597 10.32 -24.36 -14.18
CA ASN A 597 11.03 -24.41 -12.90
C ASN A 597 12.53 -24.12 -13.07
N VAL A 598 13.18 -24.67 -14.10
CA VAL A 598 14.59 -24.36 -14.44
C VAL A 598 14.76 -22.88 -14.80
N ARG A 599 13.86 -22.33 -15.63
CA ARG A 599 13.87 -20.91 -15.99
C ARG A 599 13.68 -20.01 -14.77
N MET A 600 12.66 -20.30 -13.96
CA MET A 600 12.34 -19.52 -12.76
C MET A 600 13.40 -19.65 -11.68
N ARG A 601 14.20 -20.73 -11.63
CA ARG A 601 15.33 -20.83 -10.70
C ARG A 601 16.38 -19.75 -10.93
N LYS A 602 16.63 -19.36 -12.18
CA LYS A 602 17.52 -18.21 -12.47
C LYS A 602 16.91 -16.91 -11.94
N TRP A 603 15.60 -16.79 -12.04
CA TRP A 603 14.83 -15.62 -11.62
C TRP A 603 14.67 -15.52 -10.09
N LEU A 604 14.58 -16.65 -9.36
CA LEU A 604 14.62 -16.67 -7.89
C LEU A 604 15.84 -15.92 -7.33
N ARG A 605 16.97 -15.99 -8.03
CA ARG A 605 18.22 -15.33 -7.62
C ARG A 605 18.20 -13.82 -7.81
N THR A 606 17.26 -13.28 -8.59
CA THR A 606 17.16 -11.83 -8.81
C THR A 606 16.33 -11.14 -7.74
N GLY A 607 15.72 -11.87 -6.80
CA GLY A 607 14.85 -11.31 -5.75
C GLY A 607 13.56 -10.67 -6.28
N ALA A 608 13.27 -10.79 -7.57
CA ALA A 608 12.12 -10.14 -8.17
C ALA A 608 10.81 -10.76 -7.65
N PHE A 609 9.76 -9.95 -7.58
CA PHE A 609 8.46 -10.39 -7.08
C PHE A 609 7.53 -10.90 -8.18
N PRO A 610 7.03 -12.15 -8.11
CA PRO A 610 6.32 -12.73 -9.24
C PRO A 610 4.89 -12.24 -9.23
N SER A 611 4.31 -12.03 -10.41
CA SER A 611 2.89 -11.64 -10.55
C SER A 611 1.89 -12.61 -9.89
N HIS A 612 2.33 -13.84 -9.63
CA HIS A 612 1.70 -14.75 -8.70
C HIS A 612 2.76 -15.35 -7.79
N CYS A 613 2.59 -15.28 -6.49
CA CYS A 613 3.49 -15.83 -5.49
C CYS A 613 2.84 -17.05 -4.81
N SER A 614 3.59 -18.16 -4.72
CA SER A 614 3.13 -19.37 -4.03
C SER A 614 3.78 -19.56 -2.67
N SER A 615 5.02 -19.08 -2.52
CA SER A 615 5.74 -19.07 -1.25
C SER A 615 6.73 -17.90 -1.20
N MET A 616 7.02 -17.47 0.01
CA MET A 616 8.03 -16.45 0.30
C MET A 616 8.96 -16.97 1.39
N LEU A 617 10.26 -16.69 1.24
CA LEU A 617 11.22 -16.80 2.33
C LEU A 617 11.75 -15.41 2.60
N MET A 618 11.61 -14.94 3.82
CA MET A 618 12.17 -13.68 4.27
C MET A 618 13.23 -13.93 5.33
N THR A 619 14.39 -13.31 5.21
CA THR A 619 15.41 -13.31 6.27
C THR A 619 15.62 -11.90 6.81
N ARG A 620 15.80 -11.79 8.12
CA ARG A 620 16.04 -10.54 8.85
C ARG A 620 17.47 -10.51 9.37
N GLU A 621 18.19 -9.42 9.13
CA GLU A 621 19.50 -9.13 9.72
C GLU A 621 19.50 -7.71 10.35
N ARG A 622 20.20 -7.52 11.47
CA ARG A 622 20.24 -6.23 12.18
C ARG A 622 21.22 -5.27 11.48
N TRP A 623 20.80 -4.01 11.31
CA TRP A 623 21.66 -2.98 10.73
C TRP A 623 22.97 -2.85 11.52
N GLY A 624 24.11 -2.83 10.83
CA GLY A 624 25.43 -2.63 11.44
C GLY A 624 26.16 -3.88 11.97
N SER A 625 25.61 -5.10 11.83
CA SER A 625 26.29 -6.33 12.31
C SER A 625 27.45 -6.84 11.42
N GLY A 626 28.10 -5.96 10.66
CA GLY A 626 29.38 -6.26 9.98
C GLY A 626 29.30 -7.08 8.68
N ARG A 627 28.11 -7.28 8.09
CA ARG A 627 28.06 -7.80 6.72
C ARG A 627 28.50 -6.70 5.75
N LEU A 628 29.63 -6.94 5.08
CA LEU A 628 30.02 -6.28 3.84
C LEU A 628 28.78 -6.10 2.98
N THR A 629 28.46 -4.84 2.68
CA THR A 629 27.55 -4.45 1.62
C THR A 629 27.76 -5.37 0.42
N VAL A 630 26.78 -6.21 0.11
CA VAL A 630 26.61 -6.64 -1.28
C VAL A 630 26.40 -5.35 -2.04
N ASP A 631 27.38 -5.01 -2.86
CA ASP A 631 27.45 -3.78 -3.65
C ASP A 631 26.08 -3.48 -4.26
N ALA A 632 25.33 -2.54 -3.66
CA ALA A 632 24.01 -2.15 -4.16
C ALA A 632 24.10 -1.55 -5.59
N GLY A 633 25.33 -1.24 -6.04
CA GLY A 633 25.66 -0.87 -7.42
C GLY A 633 25.74 -2.03 -8.43
N GLN A 634 25.56 -3.29 -8.04
CA GLN A 634 25.55 -4.45 -8.95
C GLN A 634 24.17 -5.12 -9.14
N ILE A 635 23.08 -4.36 -9.01
CA ILE A 635 21.87 -4.70 -9.78
C ILE A 635 22.20 -4.39 -11.25
N ARG A 636 22.90 -5.31 -11.93
CA ARG A 636 23.01 -5.25 -13.39
C ARG A 636 21.58 -5.25 -13.94
N PRO A 637 21.20 -4.29 -14.80
CA PRO A 637 19.92 -4.38 -15.48
C PRO A 637 19.84 -5.74 -16.16
N ALA A 638 18.69 -6.40 -16.03
CA ALA A 638 18.42 -7.60 -16.80
C ALA A 638 18.74 -7.30 -18.28
N PRO A 639 19.47 -8.18 -18.98
CA PRO A 639 19.79 -7.93 -20.38
C PRO A 639 18.49 -7.66 -21.12
N ALA A 640 18.41 -6.52 -21.80
CA ALA A 640 17.30 -6.20 -22.67
C ALA A 640 17.26 -7.29 -23.76
N ASP A 641 16.24 -8.14 -23.73
CA ASP A 641 15.97 -9.08 -24.81
C ASP A 641 15.83 -8.29 -26.12
N GLY A 642 16.77 -8.46 -27.06
CA GLY A 642 16.58 -7.96 -28.43
C GLY A 642 17.77 -7.42 -29.23
N ALA A 643 19.03 -7.50 -28.77
CA ALA A 643 20.16 -7.17 -29.64
C ALA A 643 20.49 -8.34 -30.58
N ILE A 644 19.98 -8.26 -31.83
CA ILE A 644 20.49 -9.03 -32.97
C ILE A 644 21.99 -8.69 -33.12
N PRO A 645 22.90 -9.67 -33.27
CA PRO A 645 24.32 -9.37 -33.44
C PRO A 645 24.53 -8.58 -34.73
N GLU A 646 25.09 -7.37 -34.60
CA GLU A 646 25.58 -6.57 -35.73
C GLU A 646 26.56 -7.42 -36.55
N ARG A 647 26.24 -7.54 -37.85
CA ARG A 647 27.18 -8.07 -38.83
C ARG A 647 28.38 -7.13 -38.94
N ALA A 648 29.57 -7.71 -38.89
CA ALA A 648 30.84 -7.03 -39.13
C ALA A 648 30.82 -6.21 -40.44
N PRO A 649 31.49 -5.05 -40.48
CA PRO A 649 31.51 -4.20 -41.68
C PRO A 649 32.34 -4.87 -42.78
N ALA A 650 31.71 -5.04 -43.94
CA ALA A 650 32.41 -5.39 -45.16
C ALA A 650 33.19 -4.17 -45.67
N ASN A 651 34.50 -4.37 -45.83
CA ASN A 651 35.39 -3.48 -46.57
C ASN A 651 34.78 -3.04 -47.90
N ARG A 652 34.71 -1.72 -48.15
CA ARG A 652 34.69 -1.17 -49.51
C ARG A 652 35.85 -0.21 -49.70
N LEU A 653 36.74 -0.65 -50.58
CA LEU A 653 37.77 0.12 -51.26
C LEU A 653 37.12 1.11 -52.25
N SER A 654 37.69 2.32 -52.27
CA SER A 654 37.95 3.21 -53.41
C SER A 654 37.05 3.20 -54.66
N GLY A 655 36.65 4.40 -55.10
CA GLY A 655 36.24 4.64 -56.50
C GLY A 655 35.73 6.04 -56.75
N THR A 656 36.58 6.85 -57.38
CA THR A 656 36.39 8.16 -58.03
C THR A 656 35.08 8.38 -58.79
N GLY A 657 34.60 9.63 -58.80
CA GLY A 657 33.56 10.15 -59.69
C GLY A 657 32.87 11.38 -59.12
#